data_AF-A0A522C081-F1
#
_entry.id   AF-A0A522C081-F1
#
_cell.length_a   1.000
_cell.length_b   1.000
_cell.length_c   1.000
_cell.angle_alpha   90.00
_cell.angle_beta   90.00
_cell.angle_gamma   90.00
#
_symmetry.space_group_name_H-M   'P 1'
#
loop_
_entity.id
_entity.type
_entity.pdbx_description
1 polymer ?
#
loop_
_entity_poly.entity_id
_entity_poly.type
_entity_poly.pdbx_seq_one_letter_code
_entity_poly.pdbx_strand_id
1 'polypeptide(L)'
;SEGPAQREVQIASGAFTRGAPLPDWVEPIAIPGTQRREASVILLADTQLRAAGKPVYYANRAILINDRSALQQVGQYPIYFVPDYQRLQLHVVEVIRGGKSIDQTATVPIRFLQRETGLESGVYSGTTTASLLLADLRVGDTVHIAYSVEGANPVFGPVYAETASWDQDSPVEWRRVSLLHERARPVQWRLMGDDQRVALTPRQGERGGLRELVFEQRGLDAVEPERGVPASYLPFRFLQFTEYTSWNEVARWATGLFPPRATLPPEVEELLQKIALSTDPQERAGLALDWVQSQIRYFSVAMGESSHRPRAPAEVVRTRFGDCKDKTWLLITMLRRLGLDAQPFLLSAQMPGLPGKGLPTPEAFDHVIAQLRIGSATYYLDATRSGQGGRLSRMGQPLAGAQGLVVDASTRGLVELRATVSGDTRASELREHFVMGTLAGPATLEVRQTWNGSSAESMRALLPQLSANQVARFASSGYERRYPGIELAGAPEFKDDKQANQITGTWRFKLPRLAREEGGDWVMRFAPGNLAGVLNLPDNLRRRFPLALPAHPYHARYALTVDWPAEVAAAFDPRVQRLRSAAFDVEVTQSFRGNRATVFIDFNTLRDELAPSDLTAVSEDVRKLDRMIVGNIAVDSRMLRTDAAAAKPAALGERLRRRLAERLERQGKVIAGNQLQGEDLAGVLCEQAETRADMGDPTLGMADAERALKLAPALPRAWECRGNLQFALGRFERAIADLTKALALGADPAPVFLKRGLARYYQGRVAAAAEDFGKAAAAGGEQGSAPYAQLWQAIALQKLGKPLPGELLSRARRDPQGAWPQPALAMVAGAIDIEKMMAEVNRKTGDDLELTQAEALFFAGQQHLLQGHAAQAREAFRTVRAKDITMYTEHIAAGFELDRLK
;
A
#
# COMPACT_ATOMS: atom_id res chain seq x y z
N SER A 1 -2.65 29.59 11.26
CA SER A 1 -4.06 29.39 11.64
C SER A 1 -4.16 29.70 13.11
N GLU A 2 -4.97 30.70 13.47
CA GLU A 2 -5.36 30.91 14.86
C GLU A 2 -6.14 29.65 15.30
N GLY A 3 -5.74 29.03 16.40
CA GLY A 3 -6.43 27.84 16.92
C GLY A 3 -7.90 28.16 17.27
N PRO A 4 -8.77 27.14 17.38
CA PRO A 4 -10.19 27.36 17.66
C PRO A 4 -10.36 28.20 18.94
N ALA A 5 -11.18 29.25 18.84
CA ALA A 5 -11.42 30.19 19.91
C ALA A 5 -11.92 29.46 21.18
N GLN A 6 -11.10 29.48 22.23
CA GLN A 6 -11.44 28.90 23.51
C GLN A 6 -12.52 29.76 24.15
N ARG A 7 -13.75 29.26 24.24
CA ARG A 7 -14.82 29.93 24.97
C ARG A 7 -14.83 29.42 26.40
N GLU A 8 -14.60 30.31 27.35
CA GLU A 8 -14.90 30.04 28.76
C GLU A 8 -16.41 29.80 28.90
N VAL A 9 -16.79 28.73 29.57
CA VAL A 9 -18.19 28.32 29.73
C VAL A 9 -18.59 28.36 31.20
N GLN A 10 -19.82 28.77 31.47
CA GLN A 10 -20.42 28.57 32.79
C GLN A 10 -21.02 27.17 32.85
N ILE A 11 -20.59 26.39 33.84
CA ILE A 11 -21.15 25.08 34.14
C ILE A 11 -22.29 25.20 35.15
N ALA A 12 -23.22 24.25 35.14
CA ALA A 12 -24.31 24.21 36.12
C ALA A 12 -23.75 24.15 37.55
N SER A 13 -24.42 24.84 38.49
CA SER A 13 -23.94 24.99 39.88
C SER A 13 -23.73 23.67 40.63
N GLY A 14 -24.39 22.58 40.21
CA GLY A 14 -24.23 21.24 40.77
C GLY A 14 -23.12 20.39 40.13
N ALA A 15 -22.53 20.82 39.01
CA ALA A 15 -21.58 20.03 38.23
C ALA A 15 -20.13 20.11 38.76
N PHE A 16 -19.82 21.08 39.62
CA PHE A 16 -18.50 21.25 40.21
C PHE A 16 -18.58 21.60 41.70
N THR A 17 -17.64 21.11 42.50
CA THR A 17 -17.49 21.50 43.90
C THR A 17 -16.00 21.66 44.22
N ARG A 18 -15.64 22.83 44.77
CA ARG A 18 -14.27 23.15 45.22
C ARG A 18 -14.14 22.86 46.71
N GLY A 19 -13.01 22.26 47.12
CA GLY A 19 -12.74 21.94 48.52
C GLY A 19 -13.71 20.91 49.09
N ALA A 20 -14.17 19.98 48.24
CA ALA A 20 -15.03 18.89 48.70
C ALA A 20 -14.23 17.99 49.66
N PRO A 21 -14.81 17.52 50.77
CA PRO A 21 -14.13 16.58 51.65
C PRO A 21 -13.77 15.30 50.89
N LEU A 22 -12.69 14.64 51.33
CA LEU A 22 -12.30 13.36 50.75
C LEU A 22 -13.43 12.34 50.99
N PRO A 23 -13.87 11.57 49.97
CA PRO A 23 -14.91 10.57 50.17
C PRO A 23 -14.45 9.48 51.15
N ASP A 24 -15.32 9.07 52.09
CA ASP A 24 -14.97 8.12 53.17
C ASP A 24 -14.49 6.74 52.70
N TRP A 25 -14.78 6.37 51.45
CA TRP A 25 -14.36 5.09 50.86
C TRP A 25 -12.95 5.13 50.24
N VAL A 26 -12.39 6.33 50.05
CA VAL A 26 -11.06 6.54 49.46
C VAL A 26 -9.99 6.23 50.51
N GLU A 27 -8.98 5.47 50.10
CA GLU A 27 -7.81 5.19 50.94
C GLU A 27 -6.79 6.34 50.81
N PRO A 28 -6.40 7.01 51.91
CA PRO A 28 -5.34 8.00 51.85
C PRO A 28 -3.98 7.34 51.56
N ILE A 29 -3.26 7.86 50.56
CA ILE A 29 -1.95 7.34 50.15
C ILE A 29 -0.87 8.40 50.36
N ALA A 30 0.22 8.01 51.02
CA ALA A 30 1.38 8.88 51.21
C ALA A 30 2.20 9.03 49.92
N ILE A 31 2.65 10.25 49.65
CA ILE A 31 3.51 10.56 48.50
C ILE A 31 4.92 10.00 48.77
N PRO A 32 5.45 9.11 47.90
CA PRO A 32 6.79 8.57 48.07
C PRO A 32 7.87 9.58 47.66
N GLY A 33 9.09 9.39 48.18
CA GLY A 33 10.27 10.11 47.70
C GLY A 33 10.84 9.51 46.41
N THR A 34 11.78 10.20 45.77
CA THR A 34 12.45 9.77 44.55
C THR A 34 13.96 10.07 44.58
N GLN A 35 14.72 9.29 43.81
CA GLN A 35 16.12 9.60 43.45
C GLN A 35 16.29 9.95 41.97
N ARG A 36 15.21 9.87 41.19
CA ARG A 36 15.16 10.18 39.76
C ARG A 36 15.40 11.67 39.50
N ARG A 37 16.04 11.99 38.38
CA ARG A 37 16.49 13.34 38.00
C ARG A 37 15.95 13.81 36.66
N GLU A 38 15.10 13.01 36.03
CA GLU A 38 14.34 13.34 34.84
C GLU A 38 13.55 14.64 35.07
N ALA A 39 13.34 15.43 34.01
CA ALA A 39 12.81 16.79 34.08
C ALA A 39 11.52 16.92 34.92
N SER A 40 10.66 15.91 34.84
CA SER A 40 9.53 15.68 35.74
C SER A 40 9.52 14.21 36.17
N VAL A 41 9.07 13.97 37.40
CA VAL A 41 8.85 12.61 37.94
C VAL A 41 7.48 12.56 38.61
N ILE A 42 6.64 11.61 38.23
CA ILE A 42 5.38 11.37 38.90
C ILE A 42 5.67 10.54 40.15
N LEU A 43 5.68 11.19 41.32
CA LEU A 43 5.91 10.51 42.59
C LEU A 43 4.76 9.55 42.91
N LEU A 44 3.52 10.00 42.69
CA LEU A 44 2.33 9.20 42.93
C LEU A 44 1.33 9.35 41.77
N ALA A 45 0.95 8.22 41.19
CA ALA A 45 -0.22 8.11 40.32
C ALA A 45 -1.18 7.07 40.91
N ASP A 46 -2.09 7.51 41.77
CA ASP A 46 -3.11 6.66 42.39
C ASP A 46 -4.49 6.93 41.79
N THR A 47 -5.13 5.88 41.28
CA THR A 47 -6.51 5.93 40.78
C THR A 47 -7.36 4.97 41.61
N GLN A 48 -8.43 5.46 42.23
CA GLN A 48 -9.37 4.62 42.96
C GLN A 48 -10.75 4.70 42.31
N LEU A 49 -11.27 3.55 41.92
CA LEU A 49 -12.55 3.39 41.25
C LEU A 49 -13.55 2.76 42.23
N ARG A 50 -14.78 3.26 42.21
CA ARG A 50 -15.90 2.66 42.94
C ARG A 50 -17.04 2.35 41.98
N ALA A 51 -17.24 1.05 41.73
CA ALA A 51 -18.34 0.49 40.95
C ALA A 51 -19.48 0.01 41.87
N ALA A 52 -20.01 0.93 42.70
CA ALA A 52 -21.13 0.66 43.60
C ALA A 52 -22.02 1.91 43.69
N GLY A 53 -23.32 1.76 43.46
CA GLY A 53 -24.23 2.89 43.27
C GLY A 53 -23.85 3.73 42.04
N LYS A 54 -23.72 5.05 42.19
CA LYS A 54 -23.17 5.91 41.13
C LYS A 54 -21.65 5.71 41.05
N PRO A 55 -21.09 5.42 39.86
CA PRO A 55 -19.66 5.22 39.70
C PRO A 55 -18.88 6.47 40.12
N VAL A 56 -17.77 6.28 40.81
CA VAL A 56 -16.86 7.37 41.17
C VAL A 56 -15.44 7.01 40.77
N TYR A 57 -14.82 7.91 40.02
CA TYR A 57 -13.40 7.93 39.70
C TYR A 57 -12.71 8.91 40.65
N TYR A 58 -11.71 8.47 41.41
CA TYR A 58 -10.84 9.33 42.21
C TYR A 58 -9.41 9.27 41.68
N ALA A 59 -8.78 10.44 41.55
CA ALA A 59 -7.38 10.56 41.16
C ALA A 59 -6.60 11.36 42.19
N ASN A 60 -5.46 10.81 42.61
CA ASN A 60 -4.43 11.46 43.40
C ASN A 60 -3.11 11.46 42.62
N ARG A 61 -2.58 12.66 42.34
CA ARG A 61 -1.39 12.88 41.53
C ARG A 61 -0.39 13.74 42.29
N ALA A 62 0.85 13.27 42.41
CA ALA A 62 1.97 14.07 42.91
C ALA A 62 3.08 14.09 41.86
N ILE A 63 3.46 15.28 41.39
CA ILE A 63 4.41 15.48 40.28
C ILE A 63 5.53 16.39 40.75
N LEU A 64 6.76 15.86 40.77
CA LEU A 64 7.99 16.61 41.08
C LEU A 64 8.52 17.30 39.82
N ILE A 65 8.92 18.56 39.97
CA ILE A 65 9.54 19.37 38.91
C ILE A 65 11.05 19.45 39.17
N ASN A 66 11.86 18.79 38.36
CA ASN A 66 13.32 18.81 38.50
C ASN A 66 14.01 19.79 37.54
N ASP A 67 13.36 20.16 36.44
CA ASP A 67 13.92 21.06 35.43
C ASP A 67 12.94 22.18 35.04
N ARG A 68 13.51 23.30 34.58
CA ARG A 68 12.73 24.45 34.09
C ARG A 68 11.81 24.08 32.92
N SER A 69 12.20 23.12 32.07
CA SER A 69 11.40 22.68 30.93
C SER A 69 10.04 22.09 31.33
N ALA A 70 9.94 21.51 32.52
CA ALA A 70 8.70 20.89 33.02
C ALA A 70 7.72 21.90 33.63
N LEU A 71 8.16 23.11 34.00
CA LEU A 71 7.32 24.12 34.67
C LEU A 71 6.06 24.46 33.87
N GLN A 72 6.19 24.58 32.55
CA GLN A 72 5.06 24.93 31.68
C GLN A 72 4.02 23.82 31.64
N GLN A 73 4.46 22.56 31.50
CA GLN A 73 3.56 21.40 31.41
C GLN A 73 2.87 21.13 32.76
N VAL A 74 3.61 21.18 33.87
CA VAL A 74 3.07 20.89 35.21
C VAL A 74 2.23 22.07 35.75
N GLY A 75 2.53 23.30 35.34
CA GLY A 75 1.80 24.51 35.76
C GLY A 75 0.36 24.62 35.25
N GLN A 76 -0.02 23.80 34.27
CA GLN A 76 -1.38 23.73 33.79
C GLN A 76 -1.90 22.29 33.88
N TYR A 77 -2.85 22.04 34.78
CA TYR A 77 -3.40 20.71 35.00
C TYR A 77 -4.84 20.60 34.49
N PRO A 78 -5.11 19.83 33.42
CA PRO A 78 -6.46 19.65 32.90
C PRO A 78 -7.19 18.50 33.63
N ILE A 79 -8.46 18.72 33.96
CA ILE A 79 -9.39 17.67 34.40
C ILE A 79 -10.57 17.62 33.44
N TYR A 80 -10.82 16.44 32.85
CA TYR A 80 -11.89 16.22 31.87
C TYR A 80 -13.13 15.60 32.54
N PHE A 81 -14.31 16.14 32.24
CA PHE A 81 -15.59 15.58 32.67
C PHE A 81 -16.73 16.09 31.76
N VAL A 82 -17.89 15.42 31.82
CA VAL A 82 -19.10 15.81 31.07
C VAL A 82 -20.17 16.31 32.05
N PRO A 83 -20.41 17.63 32.14
CA PRO A 83 -21.23 18.23 33.20
C PRO A 83 -22.71 17.81 33.16
N ASP A 84 -23.20 17.28 32.03
CA ASP A 84 -24.58 16.84 31.87
C ASP A 84 -24.93 15.63 32.75
N TYR A 85 -23.96 14.76 33.03
CA TYR A 85 -24.17 13.54 33.81
C TYR A 85 -23.03 13.21 34.79
N GLN A 86 -21.98 14.03 34.83
CA GLN A 86 -20.87 13.90 35.78
C GLN A 86 -20.74 15.13 36.67
N ARG A 87 -20.26 14.90 37.90
CA ARG A 87 -19.92 15.93 38.87
C ARG A 87 -18.44 15.85 39.23
N LEU A 88 -17.72 16.95 39.02
CA LEU A 88 -16.32 17.10 39.41
C LEU A 88 -16.22 17.65 40.84
N GLN A 89 -15.45 16.98 41.69
CA GLN A 89 -15.19 17.39 43.06
C GLN A 89 -13.68 17.54 43.25
N LEU A 90 -13.22 18.77 43.49
CA LEU A 90 -11.81 19.07 43.76
C LEU A 90 -11.57 18.98 45.26
N HIS A 91 -10.66 18.09 45.67
CA HIS A 91 -10.38 17.82 47.08
C HIS A 91 -9.17 18.60 47.57
N VAL A 92 -8.04 18.49 46.85
CA VAL A 92 -6.77 19.10 47.23
C VAL A 92 -6.05 19.62 45.99
N VAL A 93 -5.48 20.83 46.09
CA VAL A 93 -4.46 21.37 45.19
C VAL A 93 -3.41 22.05 46.06
N GLU A 94 -2.22 21.48 46.14
CA GLU A 94 -1.14 22.03 46.96
C GLU A 94 0.22 21.97 46.25
N VAL A 95 1.10 22.89 46.65
CA VAL A 95 2.51 22.90 46.26
C VAL A 95 3.35 22.54 47.48
N ILE A 96 4.09 21.45 47.40
CA ILE A 96 4.99 21.01 48.46
C ILE A 96 6.39 21.53 48.13
N ARG A 97 6.88 22.48 48.93
CA ARG A 97 8.18 23.15 48.75
C ARG A 97 9.03 22.98 49.99
N GLY A 98 10.18 22.30 49.84
CA GLY A 98 11.08 22.03 50.98
C GLY A 98 10.39 21.30 52.14
N GLY A 99 9.46 20.38 51.82
CA GLY A 99 8.67 19.63 52.80
C GLY A 99 7.49 20.37 53.43
N LYS A 100 7.27 21.65 53.10
CA LYS A 100 6.11 22.42 53.56
C LYS A 100 5.02 22.40 52.51
N SER A 101 3.79 22.07 52.91
CA SER A 101 2.60 22.19 52.05
C SER A 101 2.12 23.64 51.99
N ILE A 102 1.86 24.10 50.77
CA ILE A 102 1.22 25.38 50.45
C ILE A 102 -0.11 25.04 49.79
N ASP A 103 -1.20 25.05 50.57
CA ASP A 103 -2.55 24.78 50.07
C ASP A 103 -3.03 25.91 49.15
N GLN A 104 -3.40 25.54 47.92
CA GLN A 104 -3.97 26.41 46.90
C GLN A 104 -5.40 25.99 46.51
N THR A 105 -6.01 25.03 47.20
CA THR A 105 -7.33 24.47 46.84
C THR A 105 -8.41 25.54 46.73
N ALA A 106 -8.43 26.47 47.68
CA ALA A 106 -9.39 27.57 47.71
C ALA A 106 -9.07 28.68 46.70
N THR A 107 -7.80 28.86 46.31
CA THR A 107 -7.31 30.04 45.57
C THR A 107 -6.90 29.76 44.13
N VAL A 108 -6.70 28.49 43.75
CA VAL A 108 -6.24 28.13 42.41
C VAL A 108 -7.24 28.64 41.35
N PRO A 109 -6.80 29.41 40.35
CA PRO A 109 -7.63 29.77 39.22
C PRO A 109 -8.06 28.52 38.45
N ILE A 110 -9.37 28.36 38.25
CA ILE A 110 -9.94 27.28 37.44
C ILE A 110 -10.73 27.92 36.32
N ARG A 111 -10.39 27.57 35.08
CA ARG A 111 -11.17 27.94 33.91
C ARG A 111 -11.87 26.71 33.36
N PHE A 112 -13.17 26.82 33.14
CA PHE A 112 -13.94 25.78 32.46
C PHE A 112 -13.92 26.08 30.97
N LEU A 113 -13.23 25.23 30.24
CA LEU A 113 -13.03 25.36 28.80
C LEU A 113 -13.81 24.25 28.12
N GLN A 114 -14.80 24.62 27.31
CA GLN A 114 -15.43 23.65 26.42
C GLN A 114 -14.52 23.50 25.20
N ARG A 115 -13.77 22.39 25.16
CA ARG A 115 -12.84 22.09 24.07
C ARG A 115 -13.44 21.01 23.21
N GLU A 116 -14.11 21.43 22.15
CA GLU A 116 -14.61 20.53 21.11
C GLU A 116 -13.44 20.12 20.21
N THR A 117 -12.64 19.16 20.67
CA THR A 117 -11.45 18.66 19.99
C THR A 117 -11.74 18.08 18.59
N GLY A 118 -12.99 17.72 18.33
CA GLY A 118 -13.47 17.24 17.03
C GLY A 118 -14.30 18.24 16.22
N LEU A 119 -14.41 19.51 16.62
CA LEU A 119 -15.30 20.49 15.96
C LEU A 119 -14.94 20.73 14.49
N GLU A 120 -13.64 20.78 14.18
CA GLU A 120 -13.10 20.88 12.80
C GLU A 120 -13.55 19.69 11.92
N SER A 121 -13.85 18.55 12.55
CA SER A 121 -14.42 17.34 11.92
C SER A 121 -15.93 17.22 12.12
N GLY A 122 -16.59 18.28 12.59
CA GLY A 122 -18.03 18.34 12.82
C GLY A 122 -18.50 17.54 14.04
N VAL A 123 -17.64 17.26 15.02
CA VAL A 123 -18.00 16.51 16.24
C VAL A 123 -18.12 17.44 17.44
N TYR A 124 -19.28 17.38 18.10
CA TYR A 124 -19.61 18.11 19.32
C TYR A 124 -19.88 17.11 20.45
N SER A 125 -18.96 17.02 21.40
CA SER A 125 -18.92 16.00 22.45
C SER A 125 -19.51 16.46 23.79
N GLY A 126 -19.49 17.77 24.08
CA GLY A 126 -19.88 18.29 25.38
C GLY A 126 -18.86 18.09 26.50
N THR A 127 -17.66 17.61 26.18
CA THR A 127 -16.58 17.45 27.16
C THR A 127 -16.10 18.82 27.64
N THR A 128 -16.11 19.02 28.96
CA THR A 128 -15.58 20.23 29.60
C THR A 128 -14.24 19.93 30.25
N THR A 129 -13.26 20.83 30.03
CA THR A 129 -11.98 20.80 30.72
C THR A 129 -11.98 21.81 31.86
N ALA A 130 -11.84 21.36 33.11
CA ALA A 130 -11.46 22.22 34.22
C ALA A 130 -9.94 22.39 34.19
N SER A 131 -9.47 23.53 33.69
CA SER A 131 -8.05 23.86 33.58
C SER A 131 -7.60 24.59 34.84
N LEU A 132 -6.83 23.90 35.68
CA LEU A 132 -6.18 24.49 36.84
C LEU A 132 -4.90 25.19 36.40
N LEU A 133 -4.71 26.45 36.80
CA LEU A 133 -3.49 27.21 36.54
C LEU A 133 -2.74 27.43 37.86
N LEU A 134 -1.65 26.68 38.06
CA LEU A 134 -0.86 26.76 39.28
C LEU A 134 0.13 27.94 39.19
N ALA A 135 0.07 28.84 40.17
CA ALA A 135 0.94 30.01 40.25
C ALA A 135 2.17 29.74 41.14
N ASP A 136 3.25 30.50 40.90
CA ASP A 136 4.51 30.42 41.66
C ASP A 136 5.12 29.00 41.71
N LEU A 137 5.10 28.25 40.61
CA LEU A 137 5.85 26.98 40.53
C LEU A 137 7.35 27.22 40.32
N ARG A 138 8.16 26.42 41.00
CA ARG A 138 9.63 26.47 40.96
C ARG A 138 10.21 25.08 40.79
N VAL A 139 11.45 25.03 40.30
CA VAL A 139 12.23 23.79 40.29
C VAL A 139 12.42 23.32 41.74
N GLY A 140 12.19 22.02 41.98
CA GLY A 140 12.17 21.38 43.28
C GLY A 140 10.79 21.29 43.94
N ASP A 141 9.77 21.97 43.40
CA ASP A 141 8.41 21.86 43.91
C ASP A 141 7.78 20.53 43.49
N THR A 142 6.93 19.98 44.37
CA THR A 142 5.99 18.90 44.04
C THR A 142 4.58 19.45 43.99
N VAL A 143 3.89 19.28 42.86
CA VAL A 143 2.47 19.61 42.71
C VAL A 143 1.64 18.39 43.10
N HIS A 144 0.77 18.53 44.10
CA HIS A 144 -0.16 17.48 44.52
C HIS A 144 -1.60 17.90 44.26
N ILE A 145 -2.32 17.08 43.49
CA ILE A 145 -3.71 17.33 43.08
C ILE A 145 -4.53 16.07 43.34
N ALA A 146 -5.65 16.24 44.05
CA ALA A 146 -6.62 15.20 44.30
C ALA A 146 -8.04 15.65 43.91
N TYR A 147 -8.75 14.83 43.14
CA TYR A 147 -10.12 15.11 42.69
C TYR A 147 -10.91 13.82 42.46
N SER A 148 -12.23 13.93 42.44
CA SER A 148 -13.13 12.86 41.99
C SER A 148 -14.11 13.32 40.92
N VAL A 149 -14.48 12.39 40.05
CA VAL A 149 -15.55 12.54 39.06
C VAL A 149 -16.59 11.48 39.35
N GLU A 150 -17.80 11.91 39.71
CA GLU A 150 -18.93 11.03 40.01
C GLU A 150 -19.92 11.05 38.84
N GLY A 151 -20.37 9.87 38.40
CA GLY A 151 -21.39 9.70 37.36
C GLY A 151 -20.86 9.04 36.09
N ALA A 152 -21.80 8.54 35.30
CA ALA A 152 -21.54 7.82 34.05
C ALA A 152 -22.60 8.19 33.01
N ASN A 153 -22.29 7.94 31.74
CA ASN A 153 -23.22 8.23 30.66
C ASN A 153 -24.46 7.30 30.78
N PRO A 154 -25.68 7.85 30.88
CA PRO A 154 -26.89 7.04 31.11
C PRO A 154 -27.19 6.05 29.98
N VAL A 155 -26.60 6.23 28.79
CA VAL A 155 -26.81 5.34 27.63
C VAL A 155 -26.35 3.90 27.86
N PHE A 156 -25.41 3.69 28.79
CA PHE A 156 -24.91 2.35 29.16
C PHE A 156 -25.79 1.65 30.21
N GLY A 157 -26.81 2.35 30.73
CA GLY A 157 -27.67 1.82 31.78
C GLY A 157 -26.90 1.59 33.09
N PRO A 158 -27.26 0.57 33.89
CA PRO A 158 -26.62 0.35 35.19
C PRO A 158 -25.25 -0.33 35.08
N VAL A 159 -24.89 -0.93 33.93
CA VAL A 159 -23.73 -1.82 33.78
C VAL A 159 -22.42 -1.03 33.84
N TYR A 160 -21.48 -1.47 34.66
CA TYR A 160 -20.20 -0.79 34.84
C TYR A 160 -19.17 -1.24 33.79
N ALA A 161 -18.54 -0.28 33.13
CA ALA A 161 -17.36 -0.44 32.30
C ALA A 161 -16.50 0.82 32.42
N GLU A 162 -15.18 0.66 32.52
CA GLU A 162 -14.24 1.78 32.69
C GLU A 162 -12.82 1.34 32.30
N THR A 163 -11.95 2.31 32.01
CA THR A 163 -10.52 2.08 31.83
C THR A 163 -9.66 2.96 32.72
N ALA A 164 -8.46 2.49 33.07
CA ALA A 164 -7.48 3.28 33.81
C ALA A 164 -6.09 3.13 33.19
N SER A 165 -5.50 4.22 32.70
CA SER A 165 -4.15 4.25 32.12
C SER A 165 -3.12 3.66 33.09
N TRP A 166 -2.27 2.76 32.62
CA TRP A 166 -1.23 2.17 33.45
C TRP A 166 0.10 2.87 33.22
N ASP A 167 0.59 2.85 31.98
CA ASP A 167 1.81 3.52 31.58
C ASP A 167 1.61 5.04 31.41
N GLN A 168 2.71 5.80 31.50
CA GLN A 168 2.74 7.26 31.39
C GLN A 168 3.93 7.70 30.52
N ASP A 169 3.89 8.93 30.02
CA ASP A 169 4.99 9.56 29.25
C ASP A 169 6.09 10.15 30.15
N SER A 170 5.90 10.09 31.48
CA SER A 170 6.85 10.50 32.51
C SER A 170 7.11 9.34 33.47
N PRO A 171 8.32 9.22 34.04
CA PRO A 171 8.62 8.14 34.97
C PRO A 171 7.75 8.22 36.23
N VAL A 172 7.33 7.06 36.75
CA VAL A 172 6.40 6.96 37.89
C VAL A 172 7.03 6.17 39.03
N GLU A 173 7.14 6.78 40.21
CA GLU A 173 7.67 6.08 41.39
C GLU A 173 6.67 5.08 41.97
N TRP A 174 5.39 5.44 42.03
CA TRP A 174 4.32 4.54 42.45
C TRP A 174 3.07 4.70 41.59
N ARG A 175 2.80 3.70 40.75
CA ARG A 175 1.51 3.55 40.07
C ARG A 175 0.63 2.64 40.92
N ARG A 176 -0.57 3.11 41.28
CA ARG A 176 -1.60 2.33 41.98
C ARG A 176 -2.96 2.51 41.34
N VAL A 177 -3.67 1.42 41.06
CA VAL A 177 -5.07 1.41 40.63
C VAL A 177 -5.84 0.51 41.57
N SER A 178 -6.91 0.98 42.18
CA SER A 178 -7.81 0.13 42.95
C SER A 178 -9.25 0.21 42.45
N LEU A 179 -9.96 -0.92 42.51
CA LEU A 179 -11.39 -1.01 42.19
C LEU A 179 -12.14 -1.59 43.40
N LEU A 180 -13.14 -0.85 43.88
CA LEU A 180 -14.16 -1.36 44.80
C LEU A 180 -15.43 -1.69 44.03
N HIS A 181 -15.96 -2.90 44.15
CA HIS A 181 -17.19 -3.31 43.47
C HIS A 181 -18.07 -4.23 44.34
N GLU A 182 -19.36 -4.29 44.03
CA GLU A 182 -20.33 -5.11 44.77
C GLU A 182 -20.08 -6.61 44.53
N ARG A 183 -20.17 -7.43 45.59
CA ARG A 183 -20.02 -8.90 45.48
C ARG A 183 -21.01 -9.53 44.50
N ALA A 184 -22.23 -8.99 44.43
CA ALA A 184 -23.30 -9.49 43.57
C ALA A 184 -23.12 -9.09 42.10
N ARG A 185 -22.22 -8.15 41.80
CA ARG A 185 -21.95 -7.61 40.47
C ARG A 185 -20.46 -7.79 40.15
N PRO A 186 -20.05 -8.98 39.72
CA PRO A 186 -18.65 -9.25 39.45
C PRO A 186 -18.14 -8.39 38.29
N VAL A 187 -16.98 -7.76 38.49
CA VAL A 187 -16.29 -6.98 37.45
C VAL A 187 -15.11 -7.81 36.94
N GLN A 188 -15.09 -8.06 35.64
CA GLN A 188 -13.94 -8.63 34.93
C GLN A 188 -12.89 -7.56 34.71
N TRP A 189 -11.61 -7.95 34.66
CA TRP A 189 -10.53 -7.03 34.38
C TRP A 189 -9.46 -7.65 33.48
N ARG A 190 -8.75 -6.79 32.74
CA ARG A 190 -7.61 -7.16 31.89
C ARG A 190 -6.59 -6.02 31.80
N LEU A 191 -5.30 -6.35 31.84
CA LEU A 191 -4.25 -5.41 31.43
C LEU A 191 -4.15 -5.43 29.90
N MET A 192 -4.54 -4.32 29.29
CA MET A 192 -4.46 -4.05 27.86
C MET A 192 -3.09 -3.48 27.50
N GLY A 193 -2.62 -3.76 26.28
CA GLY A 193 -1.30 -3.33 25.75
C GLY A 193 -0.56 -4.49 25.08
N ASP A 194 0.25 -4.22 24.06
CA ASP A 194 0.99 -5.27 23.34
C ASP A 194 2.35 -5.61 23.96
N ASP A 195 2.88 -4.73 24.82
CA ASP A 195 4.06 -5.04 25.63
C ASP A 195 3.68 -5.82 26.89
N GLN A 196 3.79 -7.15 26.82
CA GLN A 196 3.42 -8.07 27.91
C GLN A 196 4.62 -8.54 28.75
N ARG A 197 5.77 -7.83 28.70
CA ARG A 197 6.99 -8.25 29.42
C ARG A 197 6.84 -8.31 30.95
N VAL A 198 5.87 -7.58 31.50
CA VAL A 198 5.57 -7.56 32.94
C VAL A 198 4.13 -7.97 33.17
N ALA A 199 3.93 -9.13 33.79
CA ALA A 199 2.61 -9.58 34.24
C ALA A 199 2.20 -8.82 35.50
N LEU A 200 0.97 -8.32 35.52
CA LEU A 200 0.39 -7.59 36.66
C LEU A 200 -0.67 -8.47 37.33
N THR A 201 -0.55 -8.66 38.64
CA THR A 201 -1.53 -9.43 39.43
C THR A 201 -2.07 -8.55 40.56
N PRO A 202 -3.39 -8.37 40.69
CA PRO A 202 -3.95 -7.55 41.75
C PRO A 202 -3.90 -8.28 43.09
N ARG A 203 -3.63 -7.53 44.15
CA ARG A 203 -3.99 -7.93 45.50
C ARG A 203 -5.51 -7.84 45.65
N GLN A 204 -6.13 -8.89 46.18
CA GLN A 204 -7.56 -8.92 46.43
C GLN A 204 -7.85 -8.70 47.92
N GLY A 205 -8.96 -8.04 48.22
CA GLY A 205 -9.37 -7.76 49.59
C GLY A 205 -10.84 -7.36 49.68
N GLU A 206 -11.23 -6.87 50.84
CA GLU A 206 -12.56 -6.32 51.07
C GLU A 206 -12.48 -5.06 51.92
N ARG A 207 -13.30 -4.06 51.55
CA ARG A 207 -13.36 -2.77 52.24
C ARG A 207 -14.78 -2.23 52.20
N GLY A 208 -15.33 -1.88 53.37
CA GLY A 208 -16.70 -1.35 53.46
C GLY A 208 -17.77 -2.28 52.89
N GLY A 209 -17.59 -3.61 52.97
CA GLY A 209 -18.51 -4.61 52.41
C GLY A 209 -18.41 -4.80 50.89
N LEU A 210 -17.51 -4.09 50.22
CA LEU A 210 -17.21 -4.23 48.79
C LEU A 210 -15.97 -5.10 48.58
N ARG A 211 -15.91 -5.78 47.43
CA ARG A 211 -14.68 -6.44 46.98
C ARG A 211 -13.70 -5.41 46.49
N GLU A 212 -12.43 -5.62 46.80
CA GLU A 212 -11.34 -4.74 46.41
C GLU A 212 -10.33 -5.49 45.53
N LEU A 213 -9.96 -4.87 44.43
CA LEU A 213 -8.79 -5.23 43.62
C LEU A 213 -7.79 -4.07 43.69
N VAL A 214 -6.53 -4.35 44.00
CA VAL A 214 -5.45 -3.34 44.04
C VAL A 214 -4.29 -3.79 43.14
N PHE A 215 -4.03 -2.99 42.13
CA PHE A 215 -2.91 -3.14 41.21
C PHE A 215 -1.85 -2.10 41.55
N GLU A 216 -0.61 -2.51 41.72
CA GLU A 216 0.47 -1.56 41.99
C GLU A 216 1.81 -1.99 41.40
N GLN A 217 2.62 -1.00 41.07
CA GLN A 217 4.00 -1.18 40.64
C GLN A 217 4.83 0.04 41.06
N ARG A 218 6.10 -0.21 41.41
CA ARG A 218 7.08 0.81 41.76
C ARG A 218 8.08 1.01 40.63
N GLY A 219 8.58 2.23 40.46
CA GLY A 219 9.65 2.57 39.52
C GLY A 219 9.34 2.24 38.06
N LEU A 220 8.18 2.66 37.55
CA LEU A 220 7.86 2.52 36.13
C LEU A 220 8.64 3.56 35.33
N ASP A 221 9.28 3.09 34.26
CA ASP A 221 9.91 3.97 33.29
C ASP A 221 8.86 4.61 32.37
N ALA A 222 9.22 5.78 31.82
CA ALA A 222 8.39 6.46 30.83
C ALA A 222 8.29 5.64 29.53
N VAL A 223 7.08 5.61 28.96
CA VAL A 223 6.84 5.12 27.62
C VAL A 223 6.90 6.31 26.66
N GLU A 224 7.88 6.30 25.76
CA GLU A 224 8.05 7.36 24.77
C GLU A 224 7.21 7.02 23.53
N PRO A 225 6.34 7.94 23.06
CA PRO A 225 5.56 7.71 21.85
C PRO A 225 6.46 7.73 20.61
N GLU A 226 6.25 6.78 19.70
CA GLU A 226 6.94 6.72 18.42
C GLU A 226 5.98 7.08 17.28
N ARG A 227 6.49 7.78 16.26
CA ARG A 227 5.69 8.08 15.06
C ARG A 227 5.57 6.83 14.18
N GLY A 228 4.43 6.70 13.50
CA GLY A 228 4.19 5.61 12.57
C GLY A 228 4.03 4.23 13.25
N VAL A 229 3.56 4.20 14.50
CA VAL A 229 3.09 2.94 15.13
C VAL A 229 1.76 2.53 14.45
N PRO A 230 1.58 1.25 14.08
CA PRO A 230 0.29 0.75 13.58
C PRO A 230 -0.85 1.05 14.54
N ALA A 231 -2.01 1.45 14.00
CA ALA A 231 -3.21 1.72 14.81
C ALA A 231 -3.72 0.47 15.56
N SER A 232 -3.33 -0.72 15.09
CA SER A 232 -3.59 -2.00 15.77
C SER A 232 -2.70 -2.19 17.00
N TYR A 233 -1.56 -1.51 17.13
CA TYR A 233 -0.58 -1.71 18.19
C TYR A 233 -0.84 -0.73 19.35
N LEU A 234 -0.87 -1.26 20.58
CA LEU A 234 -1.13 -0.54 21.83
C LEU A 234 0.18 -0.37 22.62
N PRO A 235 0.92 0.75 22.42
CA PRO A 235 2.20 0.97 23.09
C PRO A 235 2.05 1.30 24.57
N PHE A 236 0.96 1.96 24.98
CA PHE A 236 0.66 2.26 26.37
C PHE A 236 -0.28 1.21 26.94
N ARG A 237 0.07 0.65 28.10
CA ARG A 237 -0.80 -0.27 28.82
C ARG A 237 -1.89 0.48 29.59
N PHE A 238 -3.03 -0.15 29.75
CA PHE A 238 -4.13 0.33 30.60
C PHE A 238 -4.93 -0.84 31.16
N LEU A 239 -5.53 -0.66 32.34
CA LEU A 239 -6.46 -1.62 32.92
C LEU A 239 -7.85 -1.37 32.36
N GLN A 240 -8.48 -2.43 31.86
CA GLN A 240 -9.87 -2.45 31.47
C GLN A 240 -10.69 -3.16 32.55
N PHE A 241 -11.84 -2.59 32.90
CA PHE A 241 -12.80 -3.15 33.85
C PHE A 241 -14.18 -3.20 33.19
N THR A 242 -14.91 -4.32 33.35
CA THR A 242 -16.25 -4.45 32.78
C THR A 242 -17.10 -5.50 33.49
N GLU A 243 -18.38 -5.23 33.67
CA GLU A 243 -19.37 -6.21 34.14
C GLU A 243 -19.94 -7.07 33.01
N TYR A 244 -19.74 -6.68 31.74
CA TYR A 244 -20.16 -7.48 30.60
C TYR A 244 -19.36 -8.78 30.56
N THR A 245 -20.07 -9.90 30.46
CA THR A 245 -19.47 -11.24 30.47
C THR A 245 -19.37 -11.85 29.06
N SER A 246 -20.07 -11.28 28.08
CA SER A 246 -20.05 -11.75 26.70
C SER A 246 -20.36 -10.64 25.69
N TRP A 247 -19.84 -10.79 24.47
CA TRP A 247 -20.19 -9.92 23.34
C TRP A 247 -21.69 -9.96 22.99
N ASN A 248 -22.41 -11.02 23.38
CA ASN A 248 -23.86 -11.10 23.19
C ASN A 248 -24.60 -10.09 24.08
N GLU A 249 -24.14 -9.83 25.30
CA GLU A 249 -24.72 -8.80 26.17
C GLU A 249 -24.52 -7.40 25.57
N VAL A 250 -23.33 -7.13 25.03
CA VAL A 250 -23.04 -5.88 24.31
C VAL A 250 -23.92 -5.76 23.06
N ALA A 251 -24.13 -6.83 22.30
CA ALA A 251 -24.99 -6.82 21.12
C ALA A 251 -26.48 -6.57 21.45
N ARG A 252 -26.97 -7.12 22.57
CA ARG A 252 -28.33 -6.85 23.07
C ARG A 252 -28.50 -5.42 23.53
N TRP A 253 -27.51 -4.87 24.25
CA TRP A 253 -27.48 -3.44 24.59
C TRP A 253 -27.57 -2.59 23.32
N ALA A 254 -26.72 -2.87 22.33
CA ALA A 254 -26.71 -2.14 21.07
C ALA A 254 -28.04 -2.27 20.31
N THR A 255 -28.68 -3.45 20.33
CA THR A 255 -29.99 -3.66 19.70
C THR A 255 -31.06 -2.74 20.31
N GLY A 256 -30.97 -2.46 21.61
CA GLY A 256 -31.84 -1.49 22.31
C GLY A 256 -31.64 -0.02 21.90
N LEU A 257 -30.55 0.29 21.18
CA LEU A 257 -30.28 1.65 20.68
C LEU A 257 -30.95 1.92 19.33
N PHE A 258 -31.05 0.91 18.46
CA PHE A 258 -31.56 1.05 17.10
C PHE A 258 -33.03 0.59 17.03
N PRO A 259 -34.00 1.49 16.80
CA PRO A 259 -35.41 1.09 16.69
C PRO A 259 -35.63 0.07 15.57
N PRO A 260 -36.51 -0.94 15.70
CA PRO A 260 -36.69 -1.95 14.65
C PRO A 260 -37.37 -1.39 13.39
N ARG A 261 -38.12 -0.30 13.52
CA ARG A 261 -38.83 0.40 12.43
C ARG A 261 -38.58 1.89 12.53
N ALA A 262 -38.54 2.55 11.38
CA ALA A 262 -38.47 3.99 11.27
C ALA A 262 -39.25 4.47 10.05
N THR A 263 -39.81 5.68 10.14
CA THR A 263 -40.54 6.32 9.03
C THR A 263 -39.55 7.07 8.14
N LEU A 264 -39.70 6.91 6.82
CA LEU A 264 -38.97 7.70 5.82
C LEU A 264 -39.86 8.86 5.31
N PRO A 265 -39.30 10.06 5.07
CA PRO A 265 -40.04 11.16 4.45
C PRO A 265 -40.49 10.83 3.02
N PRO A 266 -41.55 11.46 2.51
CA PRO A 266 -42.04 11.25 1.14
C PRO A 266 -40.96 11.39 0.06
N GLU A 267 -40.06 12.37 0.18
CA GLU A 267 -38.97 12.57 -0.79
C GLU A 267 -38.03 11.35 -0.91
N VAL A 268 -37.79 10.64 0.20
CA VAL A 268 -36.94 9.44 0.21
C VAL A 268 -37.74 8.26 -0.33
N GLU A 269 -39.02 8.15 0.00
CA GLU A 269 -39.89 7.10 -0.55
C GLU A 269 -39.98 7.17 -2.08
N GLU A 270 -40.15 8.37 -2.65
CA GLU A 270 -40.14 8.60 -4.11
C GLU A 270 -38.79 8.23 -4.74
N LEU A 271 -37.68 8.56 -4.08
CA LEU A 271 -36.35 8.14 -4.52
C LEU A 271 -36.24 6.60 -4.52
N LEU A 272 -36.69 5.94 -3.45
CA LEU A 272 -36.61 4.49 -3.34
C LEU A 272 -37.47 3.79 -4.38
N GLN A 273 -38.61 4.35 -4.76
CA GLN A 273 -39.41 3.85 -5.89
C GLN A 273 -38.64 3.90 -7.21
N LYS A 274 -37.86 4.96 -7.45
CA LYS A 274 -36.99 5.07 -8.64
C LYS A 274 -35.84 4.06 -8.57
N ILE A 275 -35.18 3.94 -7.41
CA ILE A 275 -34.08 2.98 -7.20
C ILE A 275 -34.59 1.53 -7.38
N ALA A 276 -35.81 1.24 -6.93
CA ALA A 276 -36.42 -0.09 -7.03
C ALA A 276 -36.66 -0.57 -8.47
N LEU A 277 -36.56 0.30 -9.48
CA LEU A 277 -36.61 -0.08 -10.90
C LEU A 277 -35.40 -0.92 -11.33
N SER A 278 -34.26 -0.82 -10.65
CA SER A 278 -33.11 -1.69 -10.92
C SER A 278 -33.36 -3.10 -10.37
N THR A 279 -33.09 -4.11 -11.20
CA THR A 279 -33.17 -5.52 -10.80
C THR A 279 -31.91 -6.00 -10.08
N ASP A 280 -30.81 -5.25 -10.09
CA ASP A 280 -29.56 -5.61 -9.42
C ASP A 280 -29.59 -5.14 -7.94
N PRO A 281 -29.61 -6.05 -6.95
CA PRO A 281 -29.59 -5.66 -5.54
C PRO A 281 -28.33 -4.88 -5.14
N GLN A 282 -27.19 -5.10 -5.81
CA GLN A 282 -25.97 -4.32 -5.52
C GLN A 282 -26.11 -2.88 -6.00
N GLU A 283 -26.70 -2.66 -7.17
CA GLU A 283 -26.93 -1.31 -7.70
C GLU A 283 -27.92 -0.54 -6.82
N ARG A 284 -29.01 -1.19 -6.40
CA ARG A 284 -29.99 -0.58 -5.47
C ARG A 284 -29.33 -0.10 -4.18
N ALA A 285 -28.48 -0.95 -3.58
CA ALA A 285 -27.74 -0.59 -2.38
C ALA A 285 -26.72 0.53 -2.62
N GLY A 286 -25.99 0.48 -3.74
CA GLY A 286 -25.02 1.51 -4.13
C GLY A 286 -25.65 2.88 -4.33
N LEU A 287 -26.83 2.96 -4.98
CA LEU A 287 -27.58 4.20 -5.17
C LEU A 287 -28.11 4.78 -3.85
N ALA A 288 -28.59 3.91 -2.94
CA ALA A 288 -29.02 4.35 -1.62
C ALA A 288 -27.83 4.92 -0.81
N LEU A 289 -26.67 4.25 -0.86
CA LEU A 289 -25.44 4.72 -0.22
C LEU A 289 -24.98 6.08 -0.78
N ASP A 290 -24.87 6.20 -2.11
CA ASP A 290 -24.43 7.43 -2.78
C ASP A 290 -25.34 8.62 -2.42
N TRP A 291 -26.66 8.38 -2.31
CA TRP A 291 -27.59 9.41 -1.87
C TRP A 291 -27.34 9.83 -0.41
N VAL A 292 -27.20 8.88 0.52
CA VAL A 292 -26.92 9.22 1.93
C VAL A 292 -25.58 9.94 2.08
N GLN A 293 -24.56 9.56 1.30
CA GLN A 293 -23.24 10.20 1.32
C GLN A 293 -23.28 11.62 0.75
N SER A 294 -24.00 11.84 -0.35
CA SER A 294 -24.02 13.13 -1.06
C SER A 294 -25.04 14.13 -0.49
N GLN A 295 -26.13 13.67 0.12
CA GLN A 295 -27.23 14.53 0.56
C GLN A 295 -27.22 14.82 2.07
N ILE A 296 -26.50 14.03 2.88
CA ILE A 296 -26.46 14.19 4.33
C ILE A 296 -25.03 14.51 4.77
N ARG A 297 -24.79 15.73 5.24
CA ARG A 297 -23.48 16.16 5.73
C ARG A 297 -23.14 15.47 7.06
N TYR A 298 -21.87 15.13 7.26
CA TYR A 298 -21.43 14.62 8.55
C TYR A 298 -21.43 15.73 9.62
N PHE A 299 -22.17 15.52 10.71
CA PHE A 299 -22.15 16.39 11.89
C PHE A 299 -22.67 15.60 13.11
N SER A 300 -21.86 15.49 14.15
CA SER A 300 -22.13 14.72 15.37
C SER A 300 -22.42 15.63 16.56
N VAL A 301 -23.51 15.32 17.25
CA VAL A 301 -23.88 15.89 18.55
C VAL A 301 -23.98 14.72 19.54
N ALA A 302 -22.88 14.44 20.22
CA ALA A 302 -22.67 13.22 21.00
C ALA A 302 -22.86 13.42 22.52
N MET A 303 -23.94 14.10 22.91
CA MET A 303 -24.26 14.37 24.33
C MET A 303 -25.31 13.41 24.88
N GLY A 304 -25.08 12.88 26.09
CA GLY A 304 -26.01 11.97 26.78
C GLY A 304 -26.38 10.76 25.92
N GLU A 305 -27.67 10.45 25.79
CA GLU A 305 -28.15 9.34 24.95
C GLU A 305 -27.74 9.48 23.47
N SER A 306 -27.68 10.72 22.95
CA SER A 306 -27.28 11.01 21.56
C SER A 306 -25.82 10.71 21.28
N SER A 307 -25.02 10.29 22.27
CA SER A 307 -23.70 9.71 22.03
C SER A 307 -23.78 8.41 21.21
N HIS A 308 -24.75 7.53 21.48
CA HIS A 308 -24.84 6.21 20.84
C HIS A 308 -26.20 5.91 20.18
N ARG A 309 -27.30 6.53 20.63
CA ARG A 309 -28.63 6.34 20.04
C ARG A 309 -28.80 7.21 18.78
N PRO A 310 -29.16 6.65 17.61
CA PRO A 310 -29.37 7.43 16.40
C PRO A 310 -30.64 8.27 16.48
N ARG A 311 -30.64 9.41 15.79
CA ARG A 311 -31.84 10.20 15.52
C ARG A 311 -32.74 9.49 14.51
N ALA A 312 -34.01 9.90 14.48
CA ALA A 312 -34.98 9.38 13.53
C ALA A 312 -34.58 9.75 12.08
N PRO A 313 -34.66 8.82 11.10
CA PRO A 313 -34.36 9.09 9.69
C PRO A 313 -35.07 10.34 9.13
N ALA A 314 -36.32 10.57 9.50
CA ALA A 314 -37.06 11.77 9.08
C ALA A 314 -36.42 13.08 9.57
N GLU A 315 -35.82 13.09 10.75
CA GLU A 315 -35.11 14.26 11.28
C GLU A 315 -33.76 14.46 10.58
N VAL A 316 -33.01 13.39 10.35
CA VAL A 316 -31.72 13.43 9.63
C VAL A 316 -31.91 13.99 8.22
N VAL A 317 -32.95 13.55 7.53
CA VAL A 317 -33.30 14.05 6.19
C VAL A 317 -33.73 15.52 6.24
N ARG A 318 -34.59 15.91 7.19
CA ARG A 318 -35.05 17.29 7.36
C ARG A 318 -33.90 18.26 7.64
N THR A 319 -32.94 17.85 8.47
CA THR A 319 -31.80 18.68 8.87
C THR A 319 -30.62 18.62 7.89
N ARG A 320 -30.60 17.61 7.00
CA ARG A 320 -29.51 17.34 6.05
C ARG A 320 -28.14 17.12 6.71
N PHE A 321 -28.12 16.73 7.98
CA PHE A 321 -26.88 16.34 8.66
C PHE A 321 -27.10 15.21 9.68
N GLY A 322 -26.05 14.40 9.87
CA GLY A 322 -26.04 13.26 10.78
C GLY A 322 -24.62 12.74 11.00
N ASP A 323 -24.39 12.02 12.09
CA ASP A 323 -23.11 11.32 12.31
C ASP A 323 -23.17 9.85 11.90
N CYS A 324 -22.20 9.05 12.34
CA CYS A 324 -22.06 7.65 11.93
C CYS A 324 -23.32 6.83 12.18
N LYS A 325 -23.89 6.91 13.38
CA LYS A 325 -25.12 6.20 13.75
C LYS A 325 -26.35 6.72 12.99
N ASP A 326 -26.46 8.04 12.82
CA ASP A 326 -27.59 8.66 12.12
C ASP A 326 -27.63 8.27 10.64
N LYS A 327 -26.50 8.44 9.95
CA LYS A 327 -26.35 8.16 8.52
C LYS A 327 -26.45 6.66 8.25
N THR A 328 -25.83 5.82 9.08
CA THR A 328 -25.93 4.37 8.97
C THR A 328 -27.37 3.89 9.21
N TRP A 329 -28.07 4.46 10.20
CA TRP A 329 -29.45 4.07 10.48
C TRP A 329 -30.42 4.48 9.36
N LEU A 330 -30.27 5.68 8.79
CA LEU A 330 -30.98 6.11 7.60
C LEU A 330 -30.73 5.16 6.42
N LEU A 331 -29.47 4.83 6.15
CA LEU A 331 -29.09 3.90 5.08
C LEU A 331 -29.73 2.52 5.29
N ILE A 332 -29.63 1.95 6.49
CA ILE A 332 -30.25 0.64 6.80
C ILE A 332 -31.76 0.69 6.60
N THR A 333 -32.42 1.78 7.02
CA THR A 333 -33.86 1.96 6.82
C THR A 333 -34.22 1.97 5.33
N MET A 334 -33.43 2.66 4.50
CA MET A 334 -33.58 2.68 3.04
C MET A 334 -33.36 1.29 2.42
N LEU A 335 -32.28 0.60 2.81
CA LEU A 335 -31.93 -0.75 2.31
C LEU A 335 -33.03 -1.77 2.65
N ARG A 336 -33.53 -1.76 3.89
CA ARG A 336 -34.63 -2.63 4.31
C ARG A 336 -35.91 -2.34 3.53
N ARG A 337 -36.20 -1.05 3.25
CA ARG A 337 -37.35 -0.67 2.41
C ARG A 337 -37.22 -1.16 0.96
N LEU A 338 -35.99 -1.29 0.45
CA LEU A 338 -35.69 -1.92 -0.84
C LEU A 338 -35.69 -3.47 -0.80
N GLY A 339 -36.04 -4.08 0.35
CA GLY A 339 -36.08 -5.53 0.53
C GLY A 339 -34.71 -6.17 0.72
N LEU A 340 -33.71 -5.41 1.18
CA LEU A 340 -32.35 -5.91 1.42
C LEU A 340 -32.10 -6.16 2.91
N ASP A 341 -31.40 -7.26 3.22
CA ASP A 341 -31.04 -7.63 4.60
C ASP A 341 -29.85 -6.80 5.09
N ALA A 342 -30.13 -5.77 5.88
CA ALA A 342 -29.13 -4.86 6.41
C ALA A 342 -29.29 -4.64 7.92
N GLN A 343 -28.15 -4.50 8.61
CA GLN A 343 -28.07 -4.33 10.06
C GLN A 343 -26.87 -3.48 10.48
N PRO A 344 -26.91 -2.80 11.64
CA PRO A 344 -25.77 -2.02 12.10
C PRO A 344 -24.59 -2.91 12.47
N PHE A 345 -23.39 -2.43 12.21
CA PHE A 345 -22.14 -3.10 12.52
C PHE A 345 -21.22 -2.12 13.25
N LEU A 346 -20.97 -2.38 14.53
CA LEU A 346 -20.11 -1.57 15.38
C LEU A 346 -18.65 -1.98 15.16
N LEU A 347 -17.74 -1.02 15.09
CA LEU A 347 -16.30 -1.25 14.99
C LEU A 347 -15.53 -0.07 15.61
N SER A 348 -14.22 -0.23 15.75
CA SER A 348 -13.33 0.91 16.00
C SER A 348 -12.64 1.29 14.70
N ALA A 349 -12.91 2.50 14.21
CA ALA A 349 -12.22 3.09 13.08
C ALA A 349 -10.83 3.62 13.49
N GLN A 350 -10.65 4.06 14.75
CA GLN A 350 -9.36 4.56 15.22
C GLN A 350 -8.39 3.43 15.57
N MET A 351 -8.88 2.33 16.15
CA MET A 351 -8.11 1.16 16.54
C MET A 351 -8.82 -0.14 16.10
N PRO A 352 -8.77 -0.50 14.80
CA PRO A 352 -9.52 -1.63 14.22
C PRO A 352 -9.40 -2.99 14.92
N GLY A 353 -8.26 -3.25 15.58
CA GLY A 353 -8.01 -4.49 16.32
C GLY A 353 -8.37 -4.43 17.80
N LEU A 354 -8.74 -3.27 18.35
CA LEU A 354 -9.00 -3.11 19.79
C LEU A 354 -10.09 -4.06 20.31
N PRO A 355 -11.25 -4.23 19.63
CA PRO A 355 -12.32 -5.07 20.15
C PRO A 355 -11.90 -6.51 20.46
N GLY A 356 -11.11 -7.19 19.62
CA GLY A 356 -10.70 -8.57 19.92
C GLY A 356 -9.49 -8.70 20.84
N LYS A 357 -8.83 -7.60 21.21
CA LYS A 357 -7.79 -7.61 22.26
C LYS A 357 -8.39 -7.54 23.66
N GLY A 358 -9.56 -6.92 23.80
CA GLY A 358 -10.18 -6.59 25.08
C GLY A 358 -11.24 -7.58 25.57
N LEU A 359 -11.78 -7.28 26.74
CA LEU A 359 -13.00 -7.86 27.27
C LEU A 359 -14.23 -7.24 26.58
N PRO A 360 -15.40 -7.93 26.61
CA PRO A 360 -16.64 -7.37 26.11
C PRO A 360 -16.95 -6.02 26.75
N THR A 361 -17.10 -4.97 25.94
CA THR A 361 -17.54 -3.65 26.39
C THR A 361 -18.08 -2.85 25.22
N PRO A 362 -19.12 -2.03 25.40
CA PRO A 362 -19.55 -1.07 24.38
C PRO A 362 -18.49 -0.01 24.06
N GLU A 363 -17.57 0.28 24.99
CA GLU A 363 -16.50 1.27 24.82
C GLU A 363 -15.42 0.85 23.80
N ALA A 364 -15.46 -0.40 23.33
CA ALA A 364 -14.53 -0.91 22.32
C ALA A 364 -14.83 -0.35 20.91
N PHE A 365 -15.96 0.32 20.72
CA PHE A 365 -16.43 0.78 19.42
C PHE A 365 -16.53 2.31 19.38
N ASP A 366 -15.98 2.92 18.33
CA ASP A 366 -16.02 4.37 18.09
C ASP A 366 -16.77 4.73 16.79
N HIS A 367 -17.22 3.72 16.02
CA HIS A 367 -17.84 3.89 14.71
C HIS A 367 -18.93 2.84 14.46
N VAL A 368 -19.85 3.15 13.55
CA VAL A 368 -20.90 2.23 13.10
C VAL A 368 -21.19 2.39 11.61
N ILE A 369 -21.25 1.23 10.93
CA ILE A 369 -21.52 1.13 9.48
C ILE A 369 -22.65 0.11 9.23
N ALA A 370 -23.12 0.00 7.99
CA ALA A 370 -24.14 -0.99 7.63
C ALA A 370 -23.48 -2.30 7.16
N GLN A 371 -23.82 -3.42 7.79
CA GLN A 371 -23.61 -4.75 7.20
C GLN A 371 -24.83 -5.07 6.33
N LEU A 372 -24.58 -5.53 5.10
CA LEU A 372 -25.59 -5.85 4.10
C LEU A 372 -25.32 -7.25 3.55
N ARG A 373 -26.34 -8.11 3.50
CA ARG A 373 -26.26 -9.45 2.89
C ARG A 373 -27.03 -9.49 1.57
N ILE A 374 -26.37 -9.98 0.52
CA ILE A 374 -26.96 -10.22 -0.79
C ILE A 374 -26.54 -11.63 -1.23
N GLY A 375 -27.49 -12.57 -1.24
CA GLY A 375 -27.17 -13.99 -1.46
C GLY A 375 -26.24 -14.52 -0.35
N SER A 376 -25.14 -15.15 -0.73
CA SER A 376 -24.10 -15.60 0.21
C SER A 376 -23.04 -14.54 0.54
N ALA A 377 -23.06 -13.40 -0.16
CA ALA A 377 -22.05 -12.35 0.02
C ALA A 377 -22.47 -11.35 1.11
N THR A 378 -21.51 -10.94 1.94
CA THR A 378 -21.66 -9.89 2.95
C THR A 378 -20.85 -8.68 2.54
N TYR A 379 -21.49 -7.51 2.55
CA TYR A 379 -20.90 -6.21 2.23
C TYR A 379 -20.97 -5.31 3.46
N TYR A 380 -19.98 -4.43 3.59
CA TYR A 380 -19.93 -3.40 4.63
C TYR A 380 -19.95 -2.03 3.96
N LEU A 381 -20.91 -1.19 4.32
CA LEU A 381 -21.18 0.10 3.69
C LEU A 381 -21.05 1.22 4.72
N ASP A 382 -20.09 2.11 4.51
CA ASP A 382 -19.85 3.24 5.39
C ASP A 382 -20.53 4.50 4.86
N ALA A 383 -21.68 4.85 5.45
CA ALA A 383 -22.45 6.01 5.05
C ALA A 383 -21.74 7.36 5.32
N THR A 384 -20.69 7.37 6.14
CA THR A 384 -19.93 8.58 6.54
C THR A 384 -18.83 8.97 5.57
N ARG A 385 -18.45 8.05 4.68
CA ARG A 385 -17.48 8.32 3.62
C ARG A 385 -18.12 9.12 2.49
N SER A 386 -17.31 9.43 1.48
CA SER A 386 -17.77 10.07 0.25
C SER A 386 -17.06 9.45 -0.94
N GLY A 387 -17.69 9.53 -2.11
CA GLY A 387 -17.11 9.05 -3.37
C GLY A 387 -17.19 7.54 -3.58
N GLN A 388 -17.87 6.79 -2.71
CA GLN A 388 -18.19 5.39 -2.95
C GLN A 388 -19.25 5.30 -4.04
N GLY A 389 -19.05 4.45 -5.04
CA GLY A 389 -19.99 4.31 -6.15
C GLY A 389 -19.77 3.03 -6.94
N GLY A 390 -20.77 2.65 -7.73
CA GLY A 390 -20.74 1.44 -8.55
C GLY A 390 -21.19 0.18 -7.84
N ARG A 391 -20.72 -0.96 -8.36
CA ARG A 391 -21.03 -2.28 -7.80
C ARG A 391 -20.35 -2.47 -6.46
N LEU A 392 -21.08 -2.96 -5.46
CA LEU A 392 -20.53 -3.23 -4.12
C LEU A 392 -19.34 -4.20 -4.15
N SER A 393 -19.34 -5.13 -5.11
CA SER A 393 -18.24 -6.07 -5.39
C SER A 393 -16.94 -5.43 -5.91
N ARG A 394 -16.93 -4.12 -6.21
CA ARG A 394 -15.75 -3.34 -6.61
C ARG A 394 -15.45 -2.19 -5.64
N MET A 395 -16.26 -2.04 -4.59
CA MET A 395 -16.15 -0.96 -3.63
C MET A 395 -14.96 -1.17 -2.69
N GLY A 396 -14.26 -0.08 -2.37
CA GLY A 396 -13.12 -0.09 -1.46
C GLY A 396 -13.53 -0.31 0.00
N GLN A 397 -12.74 -1.11 0.73
CA GLN A 397 -12.96 -1.46 2.13
C GLN A 397 -11.76 -1.05 3.01
N PRO A 398 -11.66 0.24 3.42
CA PRO A 398 -10.49 0.78 4.12
C PRO A 398 -10.32 0.27 5.56
N LEU A 399 -11.33 -0.37 6.13
CA LEU A 399 -11.29 -0.98 7.47
C LEU A 399 -11.28 -2.52 7.39
N ALA A 400 -10.82 -3.08 6.27
CA ALA A 400 -10.62 -4.52 6.15
C ALA A 400 -9.65 -5.02 7.23
N GLY A 401 -9.97 -6.15 7.85
CA GLY A 401 -9.27 -6.70 9.02
C GLY A 401 -9.78 -6.18 10.37
N ALA A 402 -10.62 -5.14 10.39
CA ALA A 402 -11.23 -4.66 11.63
C ALA A 402 -12.11 -5.73 12.27
N GLN A 403 -12.08 -5.84 13.59
CA GLN A 403 -13.02 -6.67 14.33
C GLN A 403 -14.20 -5.83 14.78
N GLY A 404 -15.41 -6.29 14.52
CA GLY A 404 -16.62 -5.57 14.86
C GLY A 404 -17.74 -6.46 15.35
N LEU A 405 -18.84 -5.84 15.76
CA LEU A 405 -19.99 -6.51 16.34
C LEU A 405 -21.24 -6.22 15.52
N VAL A 406 -21.88 -7.29 15.04
CA VAL A 406 -23.20 -7.19 14.40
C VAL A 406 -24.24 -6.86 15.46
N VAL A 407 -25.00 -5.78 15.25
CA VAL A 407 -26.08 -5.37 16.15
C VAL A 407 -27.31 -6.23 15.89
N ASP A 408 -27.31 -7.41 16.51
CA ASP A 408 -28.39 -8.38 16.51
C ASP A 408 -28.37 -9.17 17.84
N ALA A 409 -29.54 -9.44 18.42
CA ALA A 409 -29.65 -10.11 19.72
C ALA A 409 -29.12 -11.56 19.73
N SER A 410 -28.98 -12.19 18.56
CA SER A 410 -28.41 -13.52 18.37
C SER A 410 -26.89 -13.53 18.24
N THR A 411 -26.25 -12.37 18.00
CA THR A 411 -24.80 -12.24 17.83
C THR A 411 -24.05 -12.79 19.04
N ARG A 412 -23.14 -13.76 18.83
CA ARG A 412 -22.39 -14.42 19.92
C ARG A 412 -20.99 -13.88 20.13
N GLY A 413 -20.41 -13.24 19.13
CA GLY A 413 -19.02 -12.81 19.14
C GLY A 413 -18.73 -11.78 18.07
N LEU A 414 -17.49 -11.31 18.07
CA LEU A 414 -16.97 -10.40 17.07
C LEU A 414 -16.87 -11.10 15.71
N VAL A 415 -17.01 -10.30 14.65
CA VAL A 415 -16.84 -10.71 13.26
C VAL A 415 -15.78 -9.82 12.65
N GLU A 416 -14.89 -10.42 11.85
CA GLU A 416 -13.89 -9.68 11.09
C GLU A 416 -14.52 -9.08 9.82
N LEU A 417 -14.27 -7.78 9.60
CA LEU A 417 -14.61 -7.08 8.38
C LEU A 417 -13.67 -7.56 7.27
N ARG A 418 -14.18 -8.39 6.38
CA ARG A 418 -13.41 -8.88 5.23
C ARG A 418 -13.49 -7.91 4.07
N ALA A 419 -12.38 -7.74 3.35
CA ALA A 419 -12.40 -7.05 2.07
C ALA A 419 -13.32 -7.82 1.09
N THR A 420 -14.26 -7.11 0.48
CA THR A 420 -15.19 -7.68 -0.51
C THR A 420 -14.54 -7.98 -1.85
N VAL A 421 -13.39 -7.38 -2.12
CA VAL A 421 -12.57 -7.65 -3.29
C VAL A 421 -11.43 -8.57 -2.89
N SER A 422 -11.53 -9.86 -3.21
CA SER A 422 -10.38 -10.77 -3.17
C SER A 422 -9.67 -10.72 -4.52
N GLY A 423 -8.42 -10.27 -4.51
CA GLY A 423 -7.51 -10.32 -5.66
C GLY A 423 -7.29 -8.99 -6.37
N ASP A 424 -6.01 -8.61 -6.44
CA ASP A 424 -5.36 -7.88 -7.54
C ASP A 424 -6.11 -6.67 -8.15
N THR A 425 -6.91 -5.93 -7.37
CA THR A 425 -7.36 -4.61 -7.83
C THR A 425 -6.21 -3.64 -7.66
N ARG A 426 -5.43 -3.50 -8.74
CA ARG A 426 -4.44 -2.45 -8.96
C ARG A 426 -4.91 -1.13 -8.36
N ALA A 427 -4.29 -0.67 -7.28
CA ALA A 427 -4.65 0.59 -6.64
C ALA A 427 -4.37 1.79 -7.56
N SER A 428 -3.24 1.75 -8.28
CA SER A 428 -2.85 2.80 -9.22
C SER A 428 -2.09 2.30 -10.44
N GLU A 429 -2.33 2.93 -11.59
CA GLU A 429 -1.57 2.72 -12.80
C GLU A 429 -1.20 4.08 -13.42
N LEU A 430 0.09 4.32 -13.64
CA LEU A 430 0.60 5.54 -14.25
C LEU A 430 1.28 5.21 -15.58
N ARG A 431 0.84 5.88 -16.65
CA ARG A 431 1.44 5.76 -17.99
C ARG A 431 1.97 7.13 -18.43
N GLU A 432 3.23 7.16 -18.84
CA GLU A 432 3.89 8.35 -19.40
C GLU A 432 4.36 8.03 -20.82
N HIS A 433 3.96 8.85 -21.79
CA HIS A 433 4.40 8.72 -23.19
C HIS A 433 5.06 10.01 -23.66
N PHE A 434 6.37 9.95 -23.88
CA PHE A 434 7.16 11.04 -24.41
C PHE A 434 7.37 10.87 -25.92
N VAL A 435 7.32 11.99 -26.65
CA VAL A 435 7.63 12.06 -28.07
C VAL A 435 8.55 13.25 -28.32
N MET A 436 9.67 13.03 -29.01
CA MET A 436 10.61 14.10 -29.37
C MET A 436 11.06 13.99 -30.83
N GLY A 437 11.12 15.13 -31.52
CA GLY A 437 11.48 15.19 -32.94
C GLY A 437 12.98 15.30 -33.22
N THR A 438 13.75 15.86 -32.28
CA THR A 438 15.22 16.02 -32.36
C THR A 438 15.82 15.89 -30.96
N LEU A 439 17.08 15.47 -30.84
CA LEU A 439 17.75 15.20 -29.55
C LEU A 439 17.77 16.42 -28.61
N ALA A 440 18.05 17.60 -29.16
CA ALA A 440 18.15 18.86 -28.40
C ALA A 440 16.85 19.68 -28.36
N GLY A 441 15.79 19.23 -29.05
CA GLY A 441 14.59 20.01 -29.32
C GLY A 441 13.46 19.82 -28.30
N PRO A 442 12.31 20.47 -28.56
CA PRO A 442 11.13 20.33 -27.73
C PRO A 442 10.55 18.92 -27.83
N ALA A 443 9.86 18.52 -26.77
CA ALA A 443 9.17 17.24 -26.67
C ALA A 443 7.74 17.45 -26.14
N THR A 444 6.90 16.44 -26.33
CA THR A 444 5.59 16.36 -25.70
C THR A 444 5.52 15.18 -24.75
N LEU A 445 4.76 15.32 -23.68
CA LEU A 445 4.44 14.26 -22.73
C LEU A 445 2.93 14.11 -22.64
N GLU A 446 2.41 12.91 -22.87
CA GLU A 446 1.05 12.53 -22.45
C GLU A 446 1.15 11.67 -21.18
N VAL A 447 0.45 12.06 -20.14
CA VAL A 447 0.31 11.32 -18.89
C VAL A 447 -1.10 10.80 -18.79
N ARG A 448 -1.23 9.52 -18.47
CA ARG A 448 -2.50 8.88 -18.12
C ARG A 448 -2.35 8.21 -16.77
N GLN A 449 -3.10 8.67 -15.77
CA GLN A 449 -3.12 8.08 -14.44
C GLN A 449 -4.49 7.48 -14.15
N THR A 450 -4.49 6.25 -13.68
CA THR A 450 -5.68 5.53 -13.26
C THR A 450 -5.60 5.23 -11.77
N TRP A 451 -6.69 5.50 -11.08
CA TRP A 451 -6.94 5.10 -9.69
C TRP A 451 -8.11 4.12 -9.65
N ASN A 452 -8.02 3.07 -8.83
CA ASN A 452 -9.12 2.12 -8.64
C ASN A 452 -9.47 1.97 -7.15
N GLY A 453 -10.63 1.39 -6.87
CA GLY A 453 -11.04 1.04 -5.52
C GLY A 453 -11.07 2.27 -4.60
N SER A 454 -10.53 2.14 -3.38
CA SER A 454 -10.46 3.24 -2.42
C SER A 454 -9.72 4.48 -2.96
N SER A 455 -8.72 4.32 -3.81
CA SER A 455 -8.02 5.47 -4.41
C SER A 455 -8.91 6.22 -5.40
N ALA A 456 -9.76 5.52 -6.16
CA ALA A 456 -10.75 6.16 -7.03
C ALA A 456 -11.78 6.93 -6.20
N GLU A 457 -12.27 6.34 -5.11
CA GLU A 457 -13.22 6.97 -4.18
C GLU A 457 -12.65 8.26 -3.56
N SER A 458 -11.38 8.22 -3.11
CA SER A 458 -10.68 9.41 -2.61
C SER A 458 -10.58 10.52 -3.66
N MET A 459 -10.23 10.17 -4.91
CA MET A 459 -10.18 11.14 -5.99
C MET A 459 -11.57 11.72 -6.32
N ARG A 460 -12.61 10.89 -6.28
CA ARG A 460 -14.01 11.29 -6.47
C ARG A 460 -14.48 12.30 -5.41
N ALA A 461 -14.02 12.13 -4.18
CA ALA A 461 -14.29 13.06 -3.09
C ALA A 461 -13.47 14.35 -3.17
N LEU A 462 -12.22 14.27 -3.66
CA LEU A 462 -11.28 15.40 -3.73
C LEU A 462 -11.54 16.34 -4.91
N LEU A 463 -11.71 15.81 -6.12
CA LEU A 463 -11.75 16.61 -7.36
C LEU A 463 -12.79 17.74 -7.34
N PRO A 464 -14.03 17.55 -6.84
CA PRO A 464 -15.02 18.63 -6.78
C PRO A 464 -14.64 19.78 -5.82
N GLN A 465 -13.70 19.55 -4.90
CA GLN A 465 -13.22 20.55 -3.93
C GLN A 465 -12.08 21.41 -4.49
N LEU A 466 -11.52 21.04 -5.66
CA LEU A 466 -10.37 21.73 -6.25
C LEU A 466 -10.82 22.75 -7.29
N SER A 467 -10.24 23.95 -7.24
CA SER A 467 -10.28 24.91 -8.34
C SER A 467 -9.48 24.41 -9.54
N ALA A 468 -9.75 24.96 -10.74
CA ALA A 468 -8.99 24.63 -11.95
C ALA A 468 -7.46 24.81 -11.76
N ASN A 469 -7.03 25.85 -11.04
CA ASN A 469 -5.61 26.08 -10.73
C ASN A 469 -5.03 25.01 -9.79
N GLN A 470 -5.80 24.54 -8.81
CA GLN A 470 -5.37 23.45 -7.93
C GLN A 470 -5.28 22.12 -8.69
N VAL A 471 -6.22 21.86 -9.60
CA VAL A 471 -6.16 20.69 -10.50
C VAL A 471 -4.92 20.74 -11.40
N ALA A 472 -4.62 21.89 -12.01
CA ALA A 472 -3.41 22.06 -12.82
C ALA A 472 -2.12 21.86 -12.02
N ARG A 473 -2.05 22.38 -10.78
CA ARG A 473 -0.91 22.14 -9.86
C ARG A 473 -0.79 20.68 -9.45
N PHE A 474 -1.91 20.01 -9.17
CA PHE A 474 -1.94 18.57 -8.86
C PHE A 474 -1.35 17.76 -10.03
N ALA A 475 -1.81 18.01 -11.26
CA ALA A 475 -1.32 17.32 -12.46
C ALA A 475 0.17 17.60 -12.75
N SER A 476 0.66 18.80 -12.43
CA SER A 476 2.04 19.23 -12.68
C SER A 476 3.01 18.83 -11.56
N SER A 477 2.50 18.31 -10.43
CA SER A 477 3.30 17.99 -9.24
C SER A 477 4.43 17.00 -9.56
N GLY A 478 5.65 17.35 -9.15
CA GLY A 478 6.84 16.53 -9.36
C GLY A 478 7.47 16.60 -10.77
N TYR A 479 6.71 17.01 -11.80
CA TYR A 479 7.23 17.13 -13.16
C TYR A 479 8.14 18.35 -13.35
N GLU A 480 7.79 19.51 -12.79
CA GLU A 480 8.63 20.74 -12.89
C GLU A 480 10.04 20.54 -12.32
N ARG A 481 10.14 19.79 -11.22
CA ARG A 481 11.43 19.43 -10.61
C ARG A 481 12.24 18.48 -11.49
N ARG A 482 11.57 17.59 -12.24
CA ARG A 482 12.22 16.63 -13.15
C ARG A 482 12.63 17.30 -14.46
N TYR A 483 11.78 18.16 -15.00
CA TYR A 483 11.94 18.83 -16.29
C TYR A 483 11.71 20.34 -16.15
N PRO A 484 12.78 21.12 -15.92
CA PRO A 484 12.67 22.57 -15.79
C PRO A 484 12.05 23.21 -17.05
N GLY A 485 11.04 24.06 -16.85
CA GLY A 485 10.32 24.76 -17.93
C GLY A 485 9.25 23.93 -18.63
N ILE A 486 8.85 22.77 -18.08
CA ILE A 486 7.68 22.03 -18.55
C ILE A 486 6.40 22.87 -18.41
N GLU A 487 5.56 22.87 -19.44
CA GLU A 487 4.32 23.63 -19.49
C GLU A 487 3.13 22.71 -19.78
N LEU A 488 2.04 22.88 -19.05
CA LEU A 488 0.81 22.14 -19.27
C LEU A 488 0.15 22.56 -20.59
N ALA A 489 -0.14 21.58 -21.45
CA ALA A 489 -0.75 21.77 -22.76
C ALA A 489 -2.26 21.49 -22.68
N GLY A 490 -3.03 22.51 -22.29
CA GLY A 490 -4.49 22.41 -22.08
C GLY A 490 -4.85 22.05 -20.64
N ALA A 491 -6.15 21.89 -20.37
CA ALA A 491 -6.63 21.52 -19.04
C ALA A 491 -6.53 19.98 -18.82
N PRO A 492 -6.23 19.50 -17.61
CA PRO A 492 -6.31 18.08 -17.29
C PRO A 492 -7.75 17.56 -17.43
N GLU A 493 -7.90 16.38 -18.00
CA GLU A 493 -9.20 15.72 -18.22
C GLU A 493 -9.36 14.56 -17.25
N PHE A 494 -10.57 14.38 -16.69
CA PHE A 494 -10.89 13.25 -15.82
C PHE A 494 -12.12 12.51 -16.32
N LYS A 495 -12.03 11.18 -16.36
CA LYS A 495 -13.13 10.26 -16.65
C LYS A 495 -13.39 9.40 -15.41
N ASP A 496 -14.63 9.42 -14.94
CA ASP A 496 -15.11 8.58 -13.85
C ASP A 496 -15.91 7.39 -14.40
N ASP A 497 -15.40 6.17 -14.19
CA ASP A 497 -16.14 4.93 -14.39
C ASP A 497 -16.56 4.39 -13.02
N LYS A 498 -17.77 4.78 -12.59
CA LYS A 498 -18.32 4.33 -11.32
C LYS A 498 -18.54 2.82 -11.29
N GLN A 499 -18.95 2.19 -12.39
CA GLN A 499 -19.24 0.74 -12.43
C GLN A 499 -17.98 -0.11 -12.19
N ALA A 500 -16.84 0.32 -12.75
CA ALA A 500 -15.53 -0.27 -12.50
C ALA A 500 -14.86 0.18 -11.20
N ASN A 501 -15.45 1.17 -10.50
CA ASN A 501 -14.83 1.91 -9.40
C ASN A 501 -13.44 2.46 -9.77
N GLN A 502 -13.38 3.19 -10.88
CA GLN A 502 -12.15 3.68 -11.49
C GLN A 502 -12.25 5.17 -11.85
N ILE A 503 -11.19 5.93 -11.63
CA ILE A 503 -11.02 7.27 -12.19
C ILE A 503 -9.77 7.28 -13.06
N THR A 504 -9.86 7.87 -14.24
CA THR A 504 -8.71 8.07 -15.13
C THR A 504 -8.53 9.56 -15.39
N GLY A 505 -7.36 10.09 -15.05
CA GLY A 505 -6.91 11.42 -15.43
C GLY A 505 -5.97 11.36 -16.63
N THR A 506 -6.11 12.31 -17.55
CA THR A 506 -5.21 12.49 -18.69
C THR A 506 -4.76 13.94 -18.73
N TRP A 507 -3.46 14.17 -18.89
CA TRP A 507 -2.93 15.51 -19.09
C TRP A 507 -1.71 15.50 -19.99
N ARG A 508 -1.47 16.62 -20.67
CA ARG A 508 -0.43 16.74 -21.69
C ARG A 508 0.49 17.90 -21.34
N PHE A 509 1.76 17.77 -21.68
CA PHE A 509 2.75 18.82 -21.50
C PHE A 509 3.55 19.07 -22.77
N LYS A 510 4.06 20.30 -22.88
CA LYS A 510 5.17 20.68 -23.74
C LYS A 510 6.42 20.84 -22.89
N LEU A 511 7.52 20.28 -23.37
CA LEU A 511 8.82 20.35 -22.71
C LEU A 511 9.78 21.08 -23.65
N PRO A 512 10.51 22.11 -23.18
CA PRO A 512 11.55 22.76 -23.97
C PRO A 512 12.67 21.80 -24.35
N ARG A 513 12.99 20.86 -23.45
CA ARG A 513 14.06 19.87 -23.62
C ARG A 513 13.81 18.65 -22.75
N LEU A 514 13.80 17.46 -23.36
CA LEU A 514 13.61 16.18 -22.67
C LEU A 514 14.93 15.54 -22.22
N ALA A 515 15.88 15.42 -23.14
CA ALA A 515 17.19 14.82 -22.91
C ALA A 515 18.29 15.90 -22.84
N ARG A 516 19.35 15.63 -22.08
CA ARG A 516 20.52 16.52 -21.98
C ARG A 516 21.78 15.75 -22.33
N GLU A 517 22.71 16.44 -22.97
CA GLU A 517 24.03 15.89 -23.23
C GLU A 517 24.84 15.88 -21.92
N GLU A 518 25.25 14.70 -21.47
CA GLU A 518 26.08 14.47 -20.29
C GLU A 518 27.20 13.49 -20.69
N GLY A 519 28.46 13.94 -20.67
CA GLY A 519 29.60 13.06 -20.97
C GLY A 519 29.64 12.49 -22.40
N GLY A 520 28.96 13.12 -23.37
CA GLY A 520 28.84 12.66 -24.76
C GLY A 520 27.60 11.80 -25.05
N ASP A 521 26.81 11.47 -24.02
CA ASP A 521 25.56 10.73 -24.15
C ASP A 521 24.35 11.64 -23.97
N TRP A 522 23.23 11.31 -24.63
CA TRP A 522 21.95 11.97 -24.42
C TRP A 522 21.16 11.27 -23.32
N VAL A 523 20.99 11.96 -22.19
CA VAL A 523 20.41 11.40 -20.96
C VAL A 523 19.04 11.99 -20.66
N MET A 524 18.03 11.12 -20.50
CA MET A 524 16.69 11.45 -20.01
C MET A 524 16.48 10.80 -18.64
N ARG A 525 15.94 11.56 -17.68
CA ARG A 525 15.64 11.06 -16.32
C ARG A 525 14.17 10.69 -16.20
N PHE A 526 13.83 9.58 -15.56
CA PHE A 526 12.45 9.20 -15.24
C PHE A 526 12.30 8.83 -13.76
N ALA A 527 11.08 8.96 -13.23
CA ALA A 527 10.74 8.50 -11.90
C ALA A 527 9.23 8.16 -11.81
N PRO A 528 8.84 7.00 -11.26
CA PRO A 528 7.44 6.59 -11.15
C PRO A 528 6.74 7.38 -10.03
N GLY A 529 6.05 8.46 -10.39
CA GLY A 529 5.40 9.36 -9.42
C GLY A 529 4.34 8.69 -8.54
N ASN A 530 3.69 7.63 -9.03
CA ASN A 530 2.71 6.85 -8.29
C ASN A 530 3.31 5.84 -7.29
N LEU A 531 4.62 5.65 -7.29
CA LEU A 531 5.33 4.83 -6.28
C LEU A 531 6.01 5.70 -5.21
N ALA A 532 6.03 7.02 -5.41
CA ALA A 532 6.65 7.94 -4.46
C ALA A 532 5.90 7.93 -3.12
N GLY A 533 6.64 7.72 -2.03
CA GLY A 533 6.11 7.78 -0.67
C GLY A 533 5.31 6.55 -0.22
N VAL A 534 5.29 5.47 -1.01
CA VAL A 534 4.56 4.23 -0.64
C VAL A 534 5.19 3.52 0.56
N LEU A 535 6.52 3.56 0.69
CA LEU A 535 7.29 2.85 1.72
C LEU A 535 7.92 3.77 2.78
N ASN A 536 7.34 4.95 3.03
CA ASN A 536 7.91 6.00 3.91
C ASN A 536 8.52 5.45 5.22
N LEU A 537 9.84 5.29 5.26
CA LEU A 537 10.58 4.90 6.46
C LEU A 537 11.01 6.15 7.24
N PRO A 538 11.03 6.11 8.58
CA PRO A 538 11.54 7.22 9.39
C PRO A 538 13.07 7.32 9.30
N ASP A 539 13.61 8.53 9.54
CA ASP A 539 15.07 8.76 9.56
C ASP A 539 15.76 7.96 10.67
N ASN A 540 15.11 7.83 11.84
CA ASN A 540 15.58 6.99 12.92
C ASN A 540 14.91 5.60 12.86
N LEU A 541 15.72 4.59 12.50
CA LEU A 541 15.28 3.20 12.44
C LEU A 541 15.34 2.48 13.80
N ARG A 542 16.03 3.06 14.80
CA ARG A 542 16.07 2.50 16.15
C ARG A 542 14.79 2.82 16.87
N ARG A 543 13.99 1.78 17.11
CA ARG A 543 12.67 1.92 17.71
C ARG A 543 12.24 0.66 18.46
N ARG A 544 11.29 0.82 19.37
CA ARG A 544 10.71 -0.23 20.22
C ARG A 544 9.46 -0.86 19.59
N PHE A 545 8.65 -0.07 18.89
CA PHE A 545 7.36 -0.51 18.37
C PHE A 545 7.39 -0.79 16.87
N PRO A 546 6.47 -1.60 16.32
CA PRO A 546 6.36 -1.81 14.88
C PRO A 546 6.14 -0.51 14.08
N LEU A 547 6.49 -0.53 12.80
CA LEU A 547 6.25 0.57 11.84
C LEU A 547 5.08 0.23 10.92
N ALA A 548 4.08 1.11 10.86
CA ALA A 548 2.97 1.01 9.92
C ALA A 548 3.41 1.28 8.47
N LEU A 549 2.89 0.49 7.54
CA LEU A 549 2.95 0.68 6.09
C LEU A 549 1.54 0.99 5.57
N PRO A 550 1.08 2.25 5.71
CA PRO A 550 -0.34 2.61 5.53
C PRO A 550 -0.84 2.45 4.09
N ALA A 551 0.05 2.31 3.11
CA ALA A 551 -0.35 2.05 1.74
C ALA A 551 -0.88 0.62 1.53
N HIS A 552 -0.65 -0.32 2.45
CA HIS A 552 -1.09 -1.70 2.28
C HIS A 552 -2.62 -1.89 2.41
N PRO A 553 -3.23 -2.73 1.57
CA PRO A 553 -2.67 -3.36 0.37
C PRO A 553 -2.46 -2.35 -0.77
N TYR A 554 -1.28 -2.38 -1.39
CA TYR A 554 -0.96 -1.54 -2.55
C TYR A 554 -0.41 -2.38 -3.69
N HIS A 555 -1.08 -2.35 -4.83
CA HIS A 555 -0.54 -2.85 -6.09
C HIS A 555 -0.52 -1.70 -7.10
N ALA A 556 0.65 -1.38 -7.63
CA ALA A 556 0.80 -0.30 -8.58
C ALA A 556 1.64 -0.68 -9.80
N ARG A 557 1.31 -0.03 -10.91
CA ARG A 557 2.04 -0.13 -12.17
C ARG A 557 2.52 1.20 -12.68
N TYR A 558 3.70 1.21 -13.25
CA TYR A 558 4.24 2.33 -13.99
C TYR A 558 4.68 1.85 -15.38
N ALA A 559 4.24 2.55 -16.42
CA ALA A 559 4.67 2.31 -17.79
C ALA A 559 5.16 3.61 -18.42
N LEU A 560 6.41 3.61 -18.86
CA LEU A 560 7.04 4.70 -19.60
C LEU A 560 7.29 4.24 -21.04
N THR A 561 6.91 5.08 -22.00
CA THR A 561 7.29 4.95 -23.40
C THR A 561 7.95 6.24 -23.85
N VAL A 562 9.08 6.13 -24.55
CA VAL A 562 9.81 7.28 -25.11
C VAL A 562 10.06 7.02 -26.60
N ASP A 563 9.48 7.85 -27.45
CA ASP A 563 9.74 7.88 -28.89
C ASP A 563 10.85 8.89 -29.17
N TRP A 564 12.05 8.37 -29.40
CA TRP A 564 13.23 9.13 -29.78
C TRP A 564 13.18 9.54 -31.27
N PRO A 565 14.00 10.52 -31.69
CA PRO A 565 14.06 10.94 -33.09
C PRO A 565 14.48 9.79 -34.01
N ALA A 566 14.15 9.90 -35.30
CA ALA A 566 14.42 8.84 -36.27
C ALA A 566 15.92 8.53 -36.47
N GLU A 567 16.83 9.43 -36.06
CA GLU A 567 18.28 9.18 -36.04
C GLU A 567 18.71 8.21 -34.93
N VAL A 568 17.88 7.97 -33.90
CA VAL A 568 18.17 7.00 -32.84
C VAL A 568 17.65 5.62 -33.26
N ALA A 569 18.51 4.60 -33.20
CA ALA A 569 18.10 3.23 -33.48
C ALA A 569 18.97 2.20 -32.77
N ALA A 570 18.43 1.62 -31.70
CA ALA A 570 19.01 0.53 -30.94
C ALA A 570 18.06 -0.68 -30.86
N ALA A 571 18.61 -1.86 -30.60
CA ALA A 571 17.85 -3.07 -30.36
C ALA A 571 18.53 -3.83 -29.23
N PHE A 572 17.94 -3.81 -28.04
CA PHE A 572 18.31 -4.72 -26.97
C PHE A 572 17.08 -5.32 -26.30
N ASP A 573 17.21 -6.59 -25.94
CA ASP A 573 16.14 -7.37 -25.35
C ASP A 573 15.73 -6.85 -23.97
N PRO A 574 14.49 -7.14 -23.53
CA PRO A 574 13.98 -6.59 -22.29
C PRO A 574 14.76 -7.07 -21.06
N ARG A 575 15.51 -6.18 -20.43
CA ARG A 575 16.19 -6.44 -19.15
C ARG A 575 15.16 -6.50 -18.03
N VAL A 576 15.16 -7.58 -17.25
CA VAL A 576 14.24 -7.77 -16.11
C VAL A 576 15.05 -7.79 -14.81
N GLN A 577 14.70 -6.91 -13.89
CA GLN A 577 15.22 -6.88 -12.54
C GLN A 577 14.09 -7.18 -11.55
N ARG A 578 14.40 -7.95 -10.51
CA ARG A 578 13.44 -8.28 -9.45
C ARG A 578 14.06 -8.00 -8.10
N LEU A 579 13.24 -7.51 -7.19
CA LEU A 579 13.61 -7.36 -5.79
C LEU A 579 12.40 -7.73 -4.93
N ARG A 580 12.59 -8.66 -4.01
CA ARG A 580 11.60 -9.05 -3.00
C ARG A 580 12.22 -8.83 -1.62
N SER A 581 11.55 -8.02 -0.81
CA SER A 581 11.93 -7.74 0.58
C SER A 581 10.87 -8.30 1.54
N ALA A 582 11.01 -7.99 2.83
CA ALA A 582 9.95 -8.21 3.81
C ALA A 582 8.70 -7.34 3.54
N ALA A 583 8.89 -6.12 3.02
CA ALA A 583 7.84 -5.11 2.90
C ALA A 583 7.15 -5.09 1.52
N PHE A 584 7.86 -5.45 0.45
CA PHE A 584 7.38 -5.31 -0.93
C PHE A 584 7.99 -6.33 -1.88
N ASP A 585 7.35 -6.50 -3.04
CA ASP A 585 7.95 -7.09 -4.23
C ASP A 585 7.85 -6.13 -5.42
N VAL A 586 8.89 -6.14 -6.26
CA VAL A 586 8.94 -5.34 -7.48
C VAL A 586 9.57 -6.12 -8.62
N GLU A 587 9.02 -5.93 -9.82
CA GLU A 587 9.63 -6.32 -11.08
C GLU A 587 9.76 -5.09 -11.99
N VAL A 588 10.96 -4.85 -12.50
CA VAL A 588 11.27 -3.77 -13.46
C VAL A 588 11.69 -4.40 -14.77
N THR A 589 11.02 -4.03 -15.87
CA THR A 589 11.35 -4.46 -17.23
C THR A 589 11.70 -3.25 -18.09
N GLN A 590 12.84 -3.28 -18.76
CA GLN A 590 13.32 -2.18 -19.62
C GLN A 590 13.70 -2.70 -21.00
N SER A 591 13.30 -2.03 -22.07
CA SER A 591 13.71 -2.42 -23.43
C SER A 591 13.91 -1.21 -24.35
N PHE A 592 14.69 -1.39 -25.42
CA PHE A 592 14.86 -0.40 -26.47
C PHE A 592 14.82 -1.09 -27.83
N ARG A 593 13.85 -0.69 -28.66
CA ARG A 593 13.60 -1.30 -29.96
C ARG A 593 13.39 -0.21 -31.02
N GLY A 594 14.26 -0.18 -32.01
CA GLY A 594 14.30 0.91 -32.97
C GLY A 594 14.61 2.23 -32.26
N ASN A 595 13.75 3.22 -32.42
CA ASN A 595 13.81 4.51 -31.75
C ASN A 595 12.94 4.59 -30.49
N ARG A 596 12.44 3.46 -29.98
CA ARG A 596 11.51 3.44 -28.84
C ARG A 596 12.14 2.81 -27.61
N ALA A 597 12.16 3.53 -26.50
CA ALA A 597 12.51 3.00 -25.19
C ALA A 597 11.25 2.76 -24.36
N THR A 598 11.23 1.68 -23.57
CA THR A 598 10.13 1.37 -22.64
C THR A 598 10.65 0.97 -21.27
N VAL A 599 9.94 1.38 -20.22
CA VAL A 599 10.16 0.92 -18.84
C VAL A 599 8.80 0.52 -18.26
N PHE A 600 8.73 -0.67 -17.67
CA PHE A 600 7.54 -1.18 -17.00
C PHE A 600 7.91 -1.61 -15.58
N ILE A 601 7.10 -1.21 -14.60
CA ILE A 601 7.30 -1.54 -13.18
C ILE A 601 5.99 -2.10 -12.63
N ASP A 602 6.06 -3.27 -12.00
CA ASP A 602 4.97 -3.91 -11.26
C ASP A 602 5.40 -3.98 -9.79
N PHE A 603 4.70 -3.29 -8.89
CA PHE A 603 5.08 -3.12 -7.48
C PHE A 603 3.93 -3.51 -6.56
N ASN A 604 4.23 -4.30 -5.53
CA ASN A 604 3.26 -4.74 -4.51
C ASN A 604 3.80 -4.55 -3.10
N THR A 605 2.96 -4.10 -2.16
CA THR A 605 3.24 -4.22 -0.73
C THR A 605 2.80 -5.59 -0.20
N LEU A 606 3.63 -6.18 0.67
CA LEU A 606 3.43 -7.53 1.18
C LEU A 606 2.75 -7.59 2.55
N ARG A 607 2.79 -6.50 3.31
CA ARG A 607 2.23 -6.38 4.67
C ARG A 607 1.94 -4.93 5.02
N ASP A 608 1.12 -4.73 6.04
CA ASP A 608 0.68 -3.45 6.61
C ASP A 608 1.55 -2.94 7.75
N GLU A 609 2.45 -3.76 8.31
CA GLU A 609 3.38 -3.35 9.35
C GLU A 609 4.75 -4.05 9.27
N LEU A 610 5.78 -3.43 9.84
CA LEU A 610 7.15 -3.94 9.92
C LEU A 610 7.61 -4.06 11.37
N ALA A 611 8.17 -5.22 11.72
CA ALA A 611 8.82 -5.40 13.01
C ALA A 611 10.09 -4.53 13.10
N PRO A 612 10.47 -4.03 14.30
CA PRO A 612 11.70 -3.26 14.48
C PRO A 612 12.95 -3.96 13.96
N SER A 613 13.02 -5.29 14.05
CA SER A 613 14.12 -6.12 13.56
C SER A 613 14.30 -6.06 12.04
N ASP A 614 13.23 -5.80 11.29
CA ASP A 614 13.23 -5.87 9.82
C ASP A 614 13.66 -4.55 9.18
N LEU A 615 13.61 -3.44 9.91
CA LEU A 615 13.75 -2.08 9.37
C LEU A 615 15.10 -1.79 8.73
N THR A 616 16.19 -2.33 9.29
CA THR A 616 17.53 -2.10 8.72
C THR A 616 17.64 -2.76 7.34
N ALA A 617 17.24 -4.03 7.22
CA ALA A 617 17.25 -4.76 5.96
C ALA A 617 16.29 -4.13 4.93
N VAL A 618 15.07 -3.76 5.37
CA VAL A 618 14.10 -3.10 4.49
C VAL A 618 14.60 -1.73 4.02
N SER A 619 15.30 -0.95 4.86
CA SER A 619 15.89 0.33 4.44
C SER A 619 16.93 0.15 3.34
N GLU A 620 17.78 -0.87 3.43
CA GLU A 620 18.73 -1.21 2.36
C GLU A 620 18.01 -1.61 1.07
N ASP A 621 16.94 -2.41 1.18
CA ASP A 621 16.14 -2.82 0.03
C ASP A 621 15.36 -1.65 -0.58
N VAL A 622 14.87 -0.69 0.20
CA VAL A 622 14.28 0.56 -0.32
C VAL A 622 15.33 1.37 -1.09
N ARG A 623 16.56 1.48 -0.59
CA ARG A 623 17.65 2.14 -1.35
C ARG A 623 17.99 1.42 -2.65
N LYS A 624 17.92 0.07 -2.67
CA LYS A 624 18.08 -0.71 -3.92
C LYS A 624 16.92 -0.45 -4.87
N LEU A 625 15.68 -0.47 -4.37
CA LEU A 625 14.47 -0.14 -5.11
C LEU A 625 14.59 1.24 -5.77
N ASP A 626 14.95 2.27 -5.01
CA ASP A 626 15.08 3.64 -5.54
C ASP A 626 16.06 3.71 -6.72
N ARG A 627 17.20 3.00 -6.64
CA ARG A 627 18.16 2.90 -7.76
C ARG A 627 17.62 2.10 -8.95
N MET A 628 16.73 1.14 -8.72
CA MET A 628 16.11 0.33 -9.77
C MET A 628 15.01 1.08 -10.53
N ILE A 629 14.23 1.92 -9.83
CA ILE A 629 13.01 2.53 -10.37
C ILE A 629 13.16 4.01 -10.72
N VAL A 630 14.13 4.71 -10.13
CA VAL A 630 14.51 6.08 -10.52
C VAL A 630 15.80 5.99 -11.29
N GLY A 631 15.78 6.45 -12.54
CA GLY A 631 16.92 6.21 -13.41
C GLY A 631 16.96 7.07 -14.65
N ASN A 632 17.98 6.75 -15.45
CA ASN A 632 18.30 7.43 -16.68
C ASN A 632 18.11 6.48 -17.86
N ILE A 633 17.57 6.99 -18.95
CA ILE A 633 17.67 6.39 -20.29
C ILE A 633 18.75 7.18 -21.02
N ALA A 634 19.84 6.51 -21.40
CA ALA A 634 20.95 7.11 -22.13
C ALA A 634 20.98 6.63 -23.58
N VAL A 635 21.21 7.56 -24.50
CA VAL A 635 21.45 7.31 -25.92
C VAL A 635 22.87 7.74 -26.24
N ASP A 636 23.75 6.76 -26.44
CA ASP A 636 25.16 6.98 -26.78
C ASP A 636 25.39 7.05 -28.30
N SER A 637 26.61 7.42 -28.69
CA SER A 637 26.98 7.61 -30.10
C SER A 637 26.77 6.37 -30.99
N ARG A 638 26.79 5.15 -30.43
CA ARG A 638 26.58 3.90 -31.17
C ARG A 638 25.11 3.68 -31.52
N MET A 639 24.20 4.38 -30.85
CA MET A 639 22.76 4.34 -31.11
C MET A 639 22.33 5.36 -32.16
N LEU A 640 23.21 6.30 -32.53
CA LEU A 640 22.94 7.34 -33.53
C LEU A 640 23.23 6.86 -34.95
N ARG A 641 22.33 7.17 -35.89
CA ARG A 641 22.52 6.98 -37.33
C ARG A 641 23.40 8.11 -37.84
N THR A 642 24.58 7.80 -38.37
CA THR A 642 25.55 8.78 -38.89
C THR A 642 25.17 9.38 -40.25
N ASP A 643 24.19 8.81 -40.95
CA ASP A 643 23.85 9.21 -42.32
C ASP A 643 22.45 9.83 -42.40
N ALA A 644 22.41 11.16 -42.53
CA ALA A 644 21.18 11.95 -42.62
C ALA A 644 20.61 12.12 -44.05
N ALA A 645 21.13 11.44 -45.07
CA ALA A 645 20.65 11.63 -46.45
C ALA A 645 20.73 10.37 -47.33
N ALA A 646 19.58 9.82 -47.71
CA ALA A 646 19.23 9.35 -49.07
C ALA A 646 18.18 8.23 -49.09
N ALA A 647 17.10 8.48 -49.85
CA ALA A 647 16.15 7.53 -50.47
C ALA A 647 15.46 6.50 -49.54
N LYS A 648 14.32 5.94 -49.99
CA LYS A 648 13.56 4.89 -49.27
C LYS A 648 14.52 3.99 -48.48
N PRO A 649 14.45 3.95 -47.13
CA PRO A 649 15.43 3.23 -46.35
C PRO A 649 15.44 1.77 -46.80
N ALA A 650 16.62 1.25 -47.15
CA ALA A 650 16.84 -0.18 -47.45
C ALA A 650 16.09 -1.06 -46.45
N ALA A 651 15.59 -2.23 -46.83
CA ALA A 651 14.81 -3.08 -45.92
C ALA A 651 15.53 -3.28 -44.57
N LEU A 652 14.81 -3.35 -43.44
CA LEU A 652 15.44 -3.38 -42.11
C LEU A 652 16.53 -4.46 -42.01
N GLY A 653 16.29 -5.66 -42.54
CA GLY A 653 17.28 -6.75 -42.57
C GLY A 653 18.60 -6.35 -43.25
N GLU A 654 18.54 -5.64 -44.38
CA GLU A 654 19.73 -5.15 -45.09
C GLU A 654 20.49 -4.10 -44.28
N ARG A 655 19.77 -3.18 -43.62
CA ARG A 655 20.39 -2.16 -42.75
C ARG A 655 21.07 -2.81 -41.54
N LEU A 656 20.43 -3.81 -40.92
CA LEU A 656 21.00 -4.57 -39.82
C LEU A 656 22.26 -5.32 -40.27
N ARG A 657 22.22 -5.99 -41.43
CA ARG A 657 23.42 -6.63 -41.99
C ARG A 657 24.55 -5.67 -42.26
N ARG A 658 24.27 -4.48 -42.81
CA ARG A 658 25.32 -3.46 -43.03
C ARG A 658 25.98 -3.05 -41.72
N ARG A 659 25.19 -2.81 -40.66
CA ARG A 659 25.73 -2.54 -39.31
C ARG A 659 26.58 -3.68 -38.76
N LEU A 660 26.14 -4.93 -38.97
CA LEU A 660 26.92 -6.11 -38.59
C LEU A 660 28.22 -6.21 -39.39
N ALA A 661 28.21 -5.88 -40.69
CA ALA A 661 29.41 -5.84 -41.54
C ALA A 661 30.40 -4.76 -41.08
N GLU A 662 29.93 -3.56 -40.76
CA GLU A 662 30.78 -2.50 -40.20
C GLU A 662 31.37 -2.90 -38.83
N ARG A 663 30.58 -3.56 -37.98
CA ARG A 663 31.06 -4.12 -36.71
C ARG A 663 32.16 -5.16 -36.96
N LEU A 664 31.93 -6.06 -37.93
CA LEU A 664 32.87 -7.10 -38.31
C LEU A 664 34.19 -6.52 -38.83
N GLU A 665 34.13 -5.44 -39.62
CA GLU A 665 35.32 -4.73 -40.11
C GLU A 665 36.12 -4.13 -38.95
N ARG A 666 35.44 -3.48 -37.99
CA ARG A 666 36.10 -2.92 -36.78
C ARG A 666 36.75 -4.01 -35.94
N GLN A 667 36.05 -5.11 -35.68
CA GLN A 667 36.60 -6.27 -34.96
C GLN A 667 37.82 -6.82 -35.70
N GLY A 668 37.75 -6.94 -37.03
CA GLY A 668 38.88 -7.36 -37.87
C GLY A 668 40.11 -6.45 -37.72
N LYS A 669 39.93 -5.12 -37.70
CA LYS A 669 41.02 -4.15 -37.48
C LYS A 669 41.65 -4.31 -36.09
N VAL A 670 40.83 -4.50 -35.05
CA VAL A 670 41.32 -4.73 -33.67
C VAL A 670 42.14 -6.01 -33.58
N ILE A 671 41.65 -7.10 -34.17
CA ILE A 671 42.34 -8.40 -34.18
C ILE A 671 43.65 -8.30 -34.99
N ALA A 672 43.62 -7.65 -36.15
CA ALA A 672 44.80 -7.48 -37.01
C ALA A 672 45.86 -6.55 -36.42
N GLY A 673 45.45 -5.60 -35.56
CA GLY A 673 46.36 -4.70 -34.83
C GLY A 673 47.26 -5.42 -33.82
N ASN A 674 46.99 -6.69 -33.51
CA ASN A 674 47.78 -7.56 -32.63
C ASN A 674 47.99 -7.00 -31.21
N GLN A 675 47.07 -6.14 -30.76
CA GLN A 675 47.11 -5.46 -29.46
C GLN A 675 46.48 -6.28 -28.33
N LEU A 676 45.73 -7.34 -28.65
CA LEU A 676 45.03 -8.20 -27.70
C LEU A 676 45.66 -9.60 -27.67
N GLN A 677 45.73 -10.22 -26.51
CA GLN A 677 46.22 -11.59 -26.31
C GLN A 677 45.35 -12.35 -25.30
N GLY A 678 45.53 -13.67 -25.23
CA GLY A 678 44.87 -14.50 -24.21
C GLY A 678 43.34 -14.35 -24.22
N GLU A 679 42.76 -14.09 -23.04
CA GLU A 679 41.32 -14.00 -22.83
C GLU A 679 40.67 -12.80 -23.55
N ASP A 680 41.36 -11.65 -23.63
CA ASP A 680 40.84 -10.46 -24.31
C ASP A 680 40.68 -10.72 -25.81
N LEU A 681 41.68 -11.37 -26.43
CA LEU A 681 41.61 -11.77 -27.84
C LEU A 681 40.54 -12.85 -28.05
N ALA A 682 40.41 -13.80 -27.12
CA ALA A 682 39.37 -14.82 -27.18
C ALA A 682 37.97 -14.20 -27.09
N GLY A 683 37.77 -13.17 -26.26
CA GLY A 683 36.52 -12.42 -26.16
C GLY A 683 36.14 -11.76 -27.49
N VAL A 684 37.06 -11.01 -28.11
CA VAL A 684 36.79 -10.34 -29.40
C VAL A 684 36.58 -11.34 -30.54
N LEU A 685 37.30 -12.46 -30.55
CA LEU A 685 37.06 -13.56 -31.50
C LEU A 685 35.68 -14.18 -31.33
N CYS A 686 35.19 -14.31 -30.09
CA CYS A 686 33.83 -14.77 -29.82
C CYS A 686 32.78 -13.78 -30.35
N GLU A 687 32.96 -12.49 -30.10
CA GLU A 687 32.06 -11.46 -30.63
C GLU A 687 32.06 -11.44 -32.17
N GLN A 688 33.23 -11.65 -32.79
CA GLN A 688 33.37 -11.77 -34.24
C GLN A 688 32.64 -13.01 -34.77
N ALA A 689 32.80 -14.16 -34.12
CA ALA A 689 32.14 -15.41 -34.48
C ALA A 689 30.60 -15.27 -34.42
N GLU A 690 30.08 -14.66 -33.35
CA GLU A 690 28.65 -14.38 -33.19
C GLU A 690 28.15 -13.35 -34.21
N THR A 691 28.93 -12.31 -34.50
CA THR A 691 28.58 -11.31 -35.54
C THR A 691 28.46 -11.96 -36.92
N ARG A 692 29.35 -12.91 -37.27
CA ARG A 692 29.24 -13.69 -38.52
C ARG A 692 28.00 -14.58 -38.54
N ALA A 693 27.69 -15.22 -37.41
CA ALA A 693 26.47 -16.02 -37.26
C ALA A 693 25.21 -15.16 -37.43
N ASP A 694 25.18 -13.96 -36.83
CA ASP A 694 24.10 -12.98 -36.94
C ASP A 694 23.93 -12.43 -38.36
N MET A 695 24.98 -12.45 -39.19
CA MET A 695 24.89 -12.13 -40.62
C MET A 695 24.26 -13.26 -41.45
N GLY A 696 24.03 -14.43 -40.86
CA GLY A 696 23.50 -15.63 -41.51
C GLY A 696 24.57 -16.65 -41.91
N ASP A 697 25.83 -16.49 -41.51
CA ASP A 697 26.91 -17.44 -41.79
C ASP A 697 27.59 -17.98 -40.51
N PRO A 698 26.91 -18.86 -39.77
CA PRO A 698 27.48 -19.48 -38.57
C PRO A 698 28.64 -20.43 -38.90
N THR A 699 28.81 -20.86 -40.14
CA THR A 699 29.94 -21.72 -40.54
C THR A 699 31.24 -20.94 -40.51
N LEU A 700 31.25 -19.71 -41.04
CA LEU A 700 32.43 -18.84 -40.98
C LEU A 700 32.80 -18.46 -39.55
N GLY A 701 31.82 -18.28 -38.66
CA GLY A 701 32.09 -17.98 -37.25
C GLY A 701 32.71 -19.14 -36.47
N MET A 702 32.52 -20.40 -36.90
CA MET A 702 33.03 -21.56 -36.15
C MET A 702 34.56 -21.57 -36.03
N ALA A 703 35.28 -21.10 -37.06
CA ALA A 703 36.73 -21.02 -37.03
C ALA A 703 37.23 -20.04 -35.96
N ASP A 704 36.55 -18.89 -35.83
CA ASP A 704 36.86 -17.86 -34.84
C ASP A 704 36.53 -18.37 -33.43
N ALA A 705 35.40 -19.06 -33.24
CA ALA A 705 35.02 -19.67 -31.95
C ALA A 705 35.98 -20.81 -31.52
N GLU A 706 36.45 -21.64 -32.45
CA GLU A 706 37.44 -22.68 -32.17
C GLU A 706 38.79 -22.08 -31.81
N ARG A 707 39.19 -20.99 -32.47
CA ARG A 707 40.41 -20.25 -32.13
C ARG A 707 40.30 -19.61 -30.74
N ALA A 708 39.18 -18.97 -30.43
CA ALA A 708 38.91 -18.41 -29.11
C ALA A 708 39.05 -19.48 -28.01
N LEU A 709 38.46 -20.66 -28.24
CA LEU A 709 38.53 -21.76 -27.29
C LEU A 709 39.95 -22.33 -27.12
N LYS A 710 40.74 -22.40 -28.19
CA LYS A 710 42.15 -22.80 -28.11
C LYS A 710 43.00 -21.80 -27.33
N LEU A 711 42.71 -20.50 -27.48
CA LEU A 711 43.42 -19.43 -26.77
C LEU A 711 43.07 -19.39 -25.28
N ALA A 712 41.80 -19.60 -24.95
CA ALA A 712 41.30 -19.50 -23.57
C ALA A 712 40.30 -20.63 -23.25
N PRO A 713 40.76 -21.87 -23.00
CA PRO A 713 39.88 -23.01 -22.73
C PRO A 713 39.17 -22.95 -21.37
N ALA A 714 39.63 -22.09 -20.46
CA ALA A 714 38.99 -21.85 -19.16
C ALA A 714 37.96 -20.71 -19.20
N LEU A 715 37.94 -19.89 -20.27
CA LEU A 715 37.05 -18.75 -20.40
C LEU A 715 35.61 -19.25 -20.69
N PRO A 716 34.63 -18.99 -19.81
CA PRO A 716 33.25 -19.48 -20.00
C PRO A 716 32.62 -18.98 -21.31
N ARG A 717 32.93 -17.73 -21.68
CA ARG A 717 32.45 -17.07 -22.91
C ARG A 717 32.86 -17.82 -24.19
N ALA A 718 34.03 -18.44 -24.22
CA ALA A 718 34.50 -19.20 -25.39
C ALA A 718 33.67 -20.46 -25.64
N TRP A 719 33.28 -21.16 -24.56
CA TRP A 719 32.38 -22.31 -24.64
C TRP A 719 30.95 -21.90 -24.98
N GLU A 720 30.46 -20.81 -24.40
CA GLU A 720 29.14 -20.24 -24.71
C GLU A 720 29.03 -19.91 -26.20
N CYS A 721 29.98 -19.14 -26.73
CA CYS A 721 30.03 -18.72 -28.12
C CYS A 721 29.99 -19.94 -29.08
N ARG A 722 30.87 -20.93 -28.87
CA ARG A 722 30.87 -22.13 -29.73
C ARG A 722 29.55 -22.90 -29.61
N GLY A 723 28.98 -23.00 -28.41
CA GLY A 723 27.66 -23.59 -28.18
C GLY A 723 26.54 -22.88 -28.94
N ASN A 724 26.55 -21.55 -28.97
CA ASN A 724 25.60 -20.73 -29.74
C ASN A 724 25.68 -21.00 -31.24
N LEU A 725 26.89 -21.09 -31.80
CA LEU A 725 27.10 -21.39 -33.22
C LEU A 725 26.73 -22.83 -33.57
N GLN A 726 27.04 -23.80 -32.69
CA GLN A 726 26.61 -25.19 -32.85
C GLN A 726 25.08 -25.29 -32.89
N PHE A 727 24.37 -24.52 -32.06
CA PHE A 727 22.91 -24.42 -32.13
C PHE A 727 22.44 -23.85 -33.47
N ALA A 728 23.04 -22.76 -33.95
CA ALA A 728 22.68 -22.14 -35.23
C ALA A 728 22.88 -23.10 -36.42
N LEU A 729 23.85 -24.01 -36.34
CA LEU A 729 24.13 -25.06 -37.32
C LEU A 729 23.25 -26.31 -37.18
N GLY A 730 22.30 -26.33 -36.23
CA GLY A 730 21.46 -27.51 -35.96
C GLY A 730 22.19 -28.67 -35.25
N ARG A 731 23.40 -28.45 -34.75
CA ARG A 731 24.24 -29.46 -34.07
C ARG A 731 23.90 -29.53 -32.58
N PHE A 732 22.66 -29.87 -32.26
CA PHE A 732 22.09 -29.71 -30.93
C PHE A 732 22.85 -30.45 -29.82
N GLU A 733 23.33 -31.68 -30.04
CA GLU A 733 24.09 -32.41 -29.01
C GLU A 733 25.39 -31.71 -28.62
N ARG A 734 26.13 -31.22 -29.61
CA ARG A 734 27.38 -30.50 -29.39
C ARG A 734 27.13 -29.17 -28.71
N ALA A 735 26.07 -28.45 -29.12
CA ALA A 735 25.63 -27.23 -28.45
C ALA A 735 25.33 -27.47 -26.96
N ILE A 736 24.61 -28.55 -26.63
CA ILE A 736 24.27 -28.90 -25.24
C ILE A 736 25.54 -29.19 -24.41
N ALA A 737 26.51 -29.90 -24.98
CA ALA A 737 27.77 -30.20 -24.30
C ALA A 737 28.56 -28.92 -24.00
N ASP A 738 28.73 -28.05 -24.99
CA ASP A 738 29.48 -26.81 -24.86
C ASP A 738 28.83 -25.83 -23.87
N LEU A 739 27.51 -25.63 -23.95
CA LEU A 739 26.77 -24.76 -23.03
C LEU A 739 26.77 -25.32 -21.59
N THR A 740 26.80 -26.65 -21.42
CA THR A 740 26.95 -27.26 -20.09
C THR A 740 28.35 -27.02 -19.52
N LYS A 741 29.38 -27.05 -20.35
CA LYS A 741 30.74 -26.72 -19.93
C LYS A 741 30.87 -25.23 -19.58
N ALA A 742 30.25 -24.34 -20.35
CA ALA A 742 30.21 -22.91 -20.05
C ALA A 742 29.60 -22.63 -18.66
N LEU A 743 28.44 -23.24 -18.35
CA LEU A 743 27.82 -23.13 -17.01
C LEU A 743 28.74 -23.64 -15.90
N ALA A 744 29.43 -24.76 -16.11
CA ALA A 744 30.34 -25.32 -15.12
C ALA A 744 31.59 -24.44 -14.87
N LEU A 745 31.93 -23.56 -15.81
CA LEU A 745 33.03 -22.60 -15.68
C LEU A 745 32.57 -21.23 -15.14
N GLY A 746 31.28 -21.03 -14.87
CA GLY A 746 30.75 -19.79 -14.30
C GLY A 746 30.24 -18.77 -15.31
N ALA A 747 29.81 -19.20 -16.51
CA ALA A 747 29.10 -18.32 -17.43
C ALA A 747 27.80 -17.79 -16.82
N ASP A 748 27.31 -16.63 -17.31
CA ASP A 748 26.00 -16.09 -16.93
C ASP A 748 24.93 -17.17 -17.15
N PRO A 749 24.26 -17.65 -16.09
CA PRO A 749 23.35 -18.78 -16.20
C PRO A 749 22.16 -18.51 -17.12
N ALA A 750 21.64 -17.29 -17.14
CA ALA A 750 20.36 -17.00 -17.80
C ALA A 750 20.41 -17.19 -19.34
N PRO A 751 21.29 -16.52 -20.11
CA PRO A 751 21.40 -16.72 -21.56
C PRO A 751 21.84 -18.15 -21.92
N VAL A 752 22.72 -18.76 -21.12
CA VAL A 752 23.25 -20.10 -21.40
C VAL A 752 22.19 -21.19 -21.19
N PHE A 753 21.40 -21.12 -20.11
CA PHE A 753 20.27 -22.03 -19.91
C PHE A 753 19.21 -21.84 -21.00
N LEU A 754 18.91 -20.60 -21.42
CA LEU A 754 17.96 -20.34 -22.51
C LEU A 754 18.41 -21.03 -23.80
N LYS A 755 19.66 -20.81 -24.24
CA LYS A 755 20.17 -21.44 -25.48
C LYS A 755 20.24 -22.97 -25.37
N ARG A 756 20.64 -23.50 -24.20
CA ARG A 756 20.68 -24.96 -23.98
C ARG A 756 19.29 -25.58 -23.99
N GLY A 757 18.30 -24.88 -23.41
CA GLY A 757 16.90 -25.24 -23.48
C GLY A 757 16.39 -25.31 -24.91
N LEU A 758 16.72 -24.33 -25.76
CA LEU A 758 16.38 -24.34 -27.19
C LEU A 758 17.02 -25.52 -27.91
N ALA A 759 18.31 -25.79 -27.69
CA ALA A 759 18.98 -26.94 -28.28
C ALA A 759 18.30 -28.26 -27.86
N ARG A 760 17.94 -28.42 -26.58
CA ARG A 760 17.18 -29.58 -26.08
C ARG A 760 15.79 -29.68 -26.68
N TYR A 761 15.08 -28.56 -26.84
CA TYR A 761 13.75 -28.52 -27.44
C TYR A 761 13.78 -29.04 -28.88
N TYR A 762 14.71 -28.53 -29.69
CA TYR A 762 14.87 -28.94 -31.09
C TYR A 762 15.46 -30.34 -31.25
N GLN A 763 16.21 -30.83 -30.26
CA GLN A 763 16.61 -32.26 -30.19
C GLN A 763 15.44 -33.20 -29.79
N GLY A 764 14.27 -32.67 -29.44
CA GLY A 764 13.11 -33.45 -28.99
C GLY A 764 13.09 -33.76 -27.48
N ARG A 765 14.06 -33.26 -26.71
CA ARG A 765 14.16 -33.42 -25.24
C ARG A 765 13.33 -32.34 -24.52
N VAL A 766 12.04 -32.26 -24.83
CA VAL A 766 11.15 -31.15 -24.41
C VAL A 766 11.04 -30.99 -22.89
N ALA A 767 11.04 -32.09 -22.12
CA ALA A 767 10.99 -32.02 -20.66
C ALA A 767 12.24 -31.36 -20.05
N ALA A 768 13.44 -31.72 -20.54
CA ALA A 768 14.69 -31.12 -20.10
C ALA A 768 14.84 -29.67 -20.59
N ALA A 769 14.23 -29.33 -21.73
CA ALA A 769 14.14 -27.95 -22.21
C ALA A 769 13.29 -27.09 -21.27
N ALA A 770 12.10 -27.56 -20.86
CA ALA A 770 11.23 -26.84 -19.92
C ALA A 770 11.91 -26.55 -18.57
N GLU A 771 12.74 -27.47 -18.09
CA GLU A 771 13.55 -27.28 -16.88
C GLU A 771 14.61 -26.18 -17.06
N ASP A 772 15.36 -26.21 -18.16
CA ASP A 772 16.36 -25.18 -18.47
C ASP A 772 15.73 -23.81 -18.65
N PHE A 773 14.57 -23.72 -19.32
CA PHE A 773 13.83 -22.47 -19.45
C PHE A 773 13.37 -21.94 -18.08
N GLY A 774 12.93 -22.82 -17.18
CA GLY A 774 12.61 -22.42 -15.80
C GLY A 774 13.82 -21.87 -15.03
N LYS A 775 15.00 -22.51 -15.17
CA LYS A 775 16.25 -22.03 -14.58
C LYS A 775 16.69 -20.69 -15.17
N ALA A 776 16.59 -20.51 -16.49
CA ALA A 776 16.88 -19.24 -17.15
C ALA A 776 15.97 -18.11 -16.67
N ALA A 777 14.66 -18.37 -16.53
CA ALA A 777 13.68 -17.41 -16.05
C ALA A 777 13.88 -17.02 -14.57
N ALA A 778 14.41 -17.94 -13.76
CA ALA A 778 14.71 -17.71 -12.35
C ALA A 778 16.06 -16.97 -12.14
N ALA A 779 17.05 -17.26 -12.97
CA ALA A 779 18.40 -16.70 -12.82
C ALA A 779 18.45 -15.17 -13.04
N GLY A 780 17.63 -14.62 -13.94
CA GLY A 780 17.56 -13.17 -14.20
C GLY A 780 18.89 -12.56 -14.65
N GLY A 781 19.15 -12.52 -15.96
CA GLY A 781 20.42 -12.03 -16.53
C GLY A 781 20.40 -10.60 -17.07
N GLU A 782 21.60 -10.01 -17.24
CA GLU A 782 21.81 -8.65 -17.78
C GLU A 782 21.33 -8.48 -19.23
N GLN A 783 21.20 -9.58 -19.98
CA GLN A 783 20.80 -9.60 -21.38
C GLN A 783 19.30 -9.78 -21.62
N GLY A 784 18.46 -9.80 -20.57
CA GLY A 784 17.01 -9.79 -20.78
C GLY A 784 16.40 -11.10 -21.31
N SER A 785 17.05 -12.24 -21.06
CA SER A 785 16.60 -13.56 -21.52
C SER A 785 15.38 -14.13 -20.75
N ALA A 786 15.04 -13.57 -19.59
CA ALA A 786 14.00 -14.11 -18.71
C ALA A 786 12.58 -14.12 -19.34
N PRO A 787 12.08 -13.06 -20.00
CA PRO A 787 10.78 -13.10 -20.67
C PRO A 787 10.70 -14.15 -21.78
N TYR A 788 11.76 -14.31 -22.57
CA TYR A 788 11.83 -15.34 -23.61
C TYR A 788 11.91 -16.73 -23.04
N ALA A 789 12.68 -16.94 -21.98
CA ALA A 789 12.74 -18.21 -21.27
C ALA A 789 11.36 -18.60 -20.73
N GLN A 790 10.59 -17.66 -20.17
CA GLN A 790 9.22 -17.90 -19.71
C GLN A 790 8.28 -18.29 -20.85
N LEU A 791 8.35 -17.59 -21.99
CA LEU A 791 7.57 -17.90 -23.19
C LEU A 791 7.90 -19.30 -23.71
N TRP A 792 9.18 -19.64 -23.84
CA TRP A 792 9.63 -20.96 -24.25
C TRP A 792 9.30 -22.07 -23.25
N GLN A 793 9.33 -21.77 -21.95
CA GLN A 793 8.86 -22.67 -20.91
C GLN A 793 7.37 -22.97 -21.09
N ALA A 794 6.55 -21.94 -21.36
CA ALA A 794 5.12 -22.11 -21.59
C ALA A 794 4.86 -23.00 -22.81
N ILE A 795 5.54 -22.74 -23.93
CA ILE A 795 5.44 -23.55 -25.16
C ILE A 795 5.83 -25.00 -24.88
N ALA A 796 6.95 -25.23 -24.19
CA ALA A 796 7.43 -26.58 -23.88
C ALA A 796 6.48 -27.35 -22.96
N LEU A 797 5.92 -26.70 -21.94
CA LEU A 797 4.94 -27.32 -21.03
C LEU A 797 3.63 -27.65 -21.73
N GLN A 798 3.13 -26.75 -22.59
CA GLN A 798 1.92 -27.02 -23.38
C GLN A 798 2.10 -28.18 -24.34
N LYS A 799 3.27 -28.27 -25.00
CA LYS A 799 3.61 -29.42 -25.85
C LYS A 799 3.63 -30.74 -25.09
N LEU A 800 3.96 -30.70 -23.79
CA LEU A 800 3.94 -31.86 -22.90
C LEU A 800 2.57 -32.15 -22.27
N GLY A 801 1.55 -31.31 -22.52
CA GLY A 801 0.26 -31.40 -21.84
C GLY A 801 0.32 -31.11 -20.33
N LYS A 802 1.37 -30.41 -19.87
CA LYS A 802 1.54 -30.06 -18.45
C LYS A 802 0.94 -28.69 -18.13
N PRO A 803 0.37 -28.50 -16.92
CA PRO A 803 -0.11 -27.19 -16.50
C PRO A 803 1.05 -26.19 -16.39
N LEU A 804 0.76 -24.93 -16.69
CA LEU A 804 1.70 -23.82 -16.49
C LEU A 804 1.84 -23.51 -15.00
N PRO A 805 3.04 -23.13 -14.51
CA PRO A 805 3.21 -22.67 -13.13
C PRO A 805 2.28 -21.49 -12.80
N GLY A 806 1.78 -21.43 -11.57
CA GLY A 806 0.85 -20.39 -11.13
C GLY A 806 1.39 -18.97 -11.33
N GLU A 807 2.67 -18.75 -11.01
CA GLU A 807 3.35 -17.46 -11.23
C GLU A 807 3.40 -17.06 -12.71
N LEU A 808 3.63 -18.03 -13.61
CA LEU A 808 3.70 -17.81 -15.05
C LEU A 808 2.31 -17.46 -15.62
N LEU A 809 1.26 -18.15 -15.16
CA LEU A 809 -0.13 -17.86 -15.52
C LEU A 809 -0.55 -16.47 -15.03
N SER A 810 -0.27 -16.15 -13.77
CA SER A 810 -0.55 -14.84 -13.20
C SER A 810 0.15 -13.76 -14.02
N ARG A 811 1.44 -13.93 -14.31
CA ARG A 811 2.21 -13.01 -15.15
C ARG A 811 1.58 -12.83 -16.54
N ALA A 812 1.24 -13.91 -17.22
CA ALA A 812 0.65 -13.86 -18.56
C ALA A 812 -0.69 -13.09 -18.58
N ARG A 813 -1.49 -13.22 -17.51
CA ARG A 813 -2.78 -12.53 -17.35
C ARG A 813 -2.64 -11.09 -16.84
N ARG A 814 -1.55 -10.76 -16.15
CA ARG A 814 -1.35 -9.48 -15.50
C ARG A 814 -1.37 -8.32 -16.50
N ASP A 815 -0.63 -8.40 -17.59
CA ASP A 815 -0.58 -7.34 -18.61
C ASP A 815 -0.46 -7.93 -20.04
N PRO A 816 -1.55 -8.40 -20.65
CA PRO A 816 -1.51 -8.98 -21.99
C PRO A 816 -1.13 -7.99 -23.10
N GLN A 817 -1.09 -6.68 -22.80
CA GLN A 817 -0.69 -5.60 -23.73
C GLN A 817 0.64 -4.94 -23.31
N GLY A 818 1.40 -5.59 -22.41
CA GLY A 818 2.68 -5.09 -21.93
C GLY A 818 3.79 -5.08 -22.98
N ALA A 819 5.00 -4.69 -22.58
CA ALA A 819 6.16 -4.69 -23.47
C ALA A 819 6.42 -6.10 -24.05
N TRP A 820 6.82 -6.16 -25.32
CA TRP A 820 7.18 -7.42 -25.98
C TRP A 820 8.29 -8.16 -25.20
N PRO A 821 8.27 -9.51 -25.04
CA PRO A 821 7.36 -10.50 -25.62
C PRO A 821 6.13 -10.86 -24.76
N GLN A 822 5.71 -10.01 -23.83
CA GLN A 822 4.60 -10.29 -22.92
C GLN A 822 3.27 -10.65 -23.64
N PRO A 823 2.87 -9.98 -24.75
CA PRO A 823 1.68 -10.39 -25.51
C PRO A 823 1.79 -11.81 -26.09
N ALA A 824 2.98 -12.25 -26.50
CA ALA A 824 3.18 -13.63 -26.96
C ALA A 824 3.04 -14.64 -25.81
N LEU A 825 3.55 -14.31 -24.61
CA LEU A 825 3.34 -15.14 -23.42
C LEU A 825 1.86 -15.22 -23.04
N ALA A 826 1.13 -14.09 -23.08
CA ALA A 826 -0.30 -14.04 -22.85
C ALA A 826 -1.08 -14.90 -23.86
N MET A 827 -0.66 -14.87 -25.13
CA MET A 827 -1.23 -15.70 -26.18
C MET A 827 -1.01 -17.18 -25.92
N VAL A 828 0.24 -17.60 -25.67
CA VAL A 828 0.55 -19.00 -25.38
C VAL A 828 -0.23 -19.45 -24.14
N ALA A 829 -0.25 -18.67 -23.05
CA ALA A 829 -0.99 -18.98 -21.84
C ALA A 829 -2.53 -18.96 -21.98
N GLY A 830 -3.06 -18.61 -23.14
CA GLY A 830 -4.51 -18.57 -23.42
C GLY A 830 -5.25 -17.36 -22.86
N ALA A 831 -4.54 -16.30 -22.49
CA ALA A 831 -5.14 -15.04 -22.01
C ALA A 831 -5.63 -14.15 -23.17
N ILE A 832 -4.96 -14.22 -24.32
CA ILE A 832 -5.39 -13.59 -25.59
C ILE A 832 -5.22 -14.58 -26.75
N ASP A 833 -5.81 -14.27 -27.89
CA ASP A 833 -5.63 -15.04 -29.13
C ASP A 833 -4.54 -14.41 -30.04
N ILE A 834 -4.20 -15.11 -31.13
CA ILE A 834 -3.19 -14.66 -32.10
C ILE A 834 -3.59 -13.30 -32.71
N GLU A 835 -4.88 -13.10 -32.99
CA GLU A 835 -5.39 -11.87 -33.61
C GLU A 835 -5.14 -10.65 -32.71
N LYS A 836 -5.49 -10.75 -31.43
CA LYS A 836 -5.26 -9.70 -30.43
C LYS A 836 -3.77 -9.43 -30.23
N MET A 837 -2.95 -10.48 -30.16
CA MET A 837 -1.50 -10.33 -30.06
C MET A 837 -0.94 -9.56 -31.28
N MET A 838 -1.34 -9.92 -32.49
CA MET A 838 -0.94 -9.23 -33.71
C MET A 838 -1.48 -7.80 -33.79
N ALA A 839 -2.68 -7.53 -33.27
CA ALA A 839 -3.22 -6.17 -33.18
C ALA A 839 -2.35 -5.26 -32.29
N GLU A 840 -1.82 -5.78 -31.17
CA GLU A 840 -0.87 -5.03 -30.33
C GLU A 840 0.45 -4.77 -31.06
N VAL A 841 0.96 -5.75 -31.81
CA VAL A 841 2.17 -5.60 -32.62
C VAL A 841 1.98 -4.53 -33.70
N ASN A 842 0.84 -4.54 -34.38
CA ASN A 842 0.52 -3.63 -35.48
C ASN A 842 0.29 -2.17 -35.05
N ARG A 843 0.21 -1.88 -33.74
CA ARG A 843 0.21 -0.50 -33.21
C ARG A 843 1.60 0.12 -33.22
N LYS A 844 2.66 -0.68 -33.34
CA LYS A 844 4.04 -0.20 -33.44
C LYS A 844 4.28 0.40 -34.83
N THR A 845 5.33 1.20 -34.93
CA THR A 845 5.72 1.86 -36.19
C THR A 845 7.22 1.72 -36.42
N GLY A 846 7.66 1.91 -37.67
CA GLY A 846 9.08 1.87 -38.04
C GLY A 846 9.76 0.54 -37.72
N ASP A 847 11.02 0.62 -37.29
CA ASP A 847 11.87 -0.55 -37.03
C ASP A 847 11.32 -1.42 -35.88
N ASP A 848 10.66 -0.83 -34.87
CA ASP A 848 10.04 -1.59 -33.76
C ASP A 848 8.91 -2.52 -34.25
N LEU A 849 8.12 -2.07 -35.22
CA LEU A 849 7.10 -2.90 -35.86
C LEU A 849 7.74 -4.10 -36.56
N GLU A 850 8.72 -3.88 -37.42
CA GLU A 850 9.32 -4.96 -38.20
C GLU A 850 10.03 -6.00 -37.32
N LEU A 851 10.77 -5.55 -36.31
CA LEU A 851 11.43 -6.41 -35.32
C LEU A 851 10.41 -7.24 -34.55
N THR A 852 9.42 -6.59 -33.95
CA THR A 852 8.41 -7.27 -33.13
C THR A 852 7.57 -8.22 -33.98
N GLN A 853 7.23 -7.84 -35.22
CA GLN A 853 6.44 -8.68 -36.12
C GLN A 853 7.18 -9.96 -36.53
N ALA A 854 8.52 -9.93 -36.68
CA ALA A 854 9.30 -11.13 -36.97
C ALA A 854 9.18 -12.17 -35.84
N GLU A 855 9.30 -11.73 -34.59
CA GLU A 855 9.15 -12.62 -33.43
C GLU A 855 7.70 -13.06 -33.24
N ALA A 856 6.73 -12.14 -33.42
CA ALA A 856 5.32 -12.42 -33.28
C ALA A 856 4.82 -13.49 -34.25
N LEU A 857 5.22 -13.39 -35.51
CA LEU A 857 4.92 -14.40 -36.52
C LEU A 857 5.54 -15.75 -36.15
N PHE A 858 6.76 -15.77 -35.60
CA PHE A 858 7.38 -17.01 -35.15
C PHE A 858 6.57 -17.66 -34.02
N PHE A 859 6.22 -16.92 -32.97
CA PHE A 859 5.47 -17.47 -31.85
C PHE A 859 4.01 -17.80 -32.21
N ALA A 860 3.38 -17.04 -33.12
CA ALA A 860 2.10 -17.42 -33.71
C ALA A 860 2.19 -18.74 -34.47
N GLY A 861 3.29 -18.97 -35.21
CA GLY A 861 3.58 -20.25 -35.85
C GLY A 861 3.71 -21.39 -34.84
N GLN A 862 4.42 -21.19 -33.72
CA GLN A 862 4.50 -22.15 -32.62
C GLN A 862 3.12 -22.45 -32.02
N GLN A 863 2.29 -21.42 -31.82
CA GLN A 863 0.93 -21.59 -31.30
C GLN A 863 0.04 -22.37 -32.28
N HIS A 864 0.15 -22.11 -33.59
CA HIS A 864 -0.52 -22.90 -34.61
C HIS A 864 -0.09 -24.37 -34.56
N LEU A 865 1.20 -24.68 -34.35
CA LEU A 865 1.66 -26.06 -34.16
C LEU A 865 1.03 -26.72 -32.92
N LEU A 866 0.95 -26.01 -31.78
CA LEU A 866 0.30 -26.51 -30.57
C LEU A 866 -1.20 -26.79 -30.78
N GLN A 867 -1.84 -26.07 -31.70
CA GLN A 867 -3.24 -26.24 -32.09
C GLN A 867 -3.47 -27.23 -33.25
N GLY A 868 -2.41 -27.82 -33.83
CA GLY A 868 -2.51 -28.72 -34.99
C GLY A 868 -2.69 -28.03 -36.35
N HIS A 869 -2.52 -26.71 -36.43
CA HIS A 869 -2.70 -25.88 -37.63
C HIS A 869 -1.42 -25.77 -38.48
N ALA A 870 -0.95 -26.89 -39.05
CA ALA A 870 0.35 -26.98 -39.72
C ALA A 870 0.53 -26.06 -40.95
N ALA A 871 -0.53 -25.79 -41.71
CA ALA A 871 -0.47 -24.93 -42.90
C ALA A 871 -0.21 -23.46 -42.51
N GLN A 872 -0.96 -22.96 -41.53
CA GLN A 872 -0.79 -21.61 -40.99
C GLN A 872 0.58 -21.44 -40.32
N ALA A 873 1.04 -22.46 -39.59
CA ALA A 873 2.38 -22.45 -39.00
C ALA A 873 3.48 -22.32 -40.08
N ARG A 874 3.37 -23.08 -41.17
CA ARG A 874 4.33 -23.04 -42.29
C ARG A 874 4.38 -21.66 -42.95
N GLU A 875 3.22 -21.04 -43.18
CA GLU A 875 3.14 -19.69 -43.75
C GLU A 875 3.79 -18.64 -42.84
N ALA A 876 3.50 -18.71 -41.53
CA ALA A 876 4.09 -17.81 -40.54
C ALA A 876 5.63 -17.92 -40.56
N PHE A 877 6.19 -19.14 -40.49
CA PHE A 877 7.65 -19.35 -40.51
C PHE A 877 8.31 -18.89 -41.82
N ARG A 878 7.67 -19.08 -42.98
CA ARG A 878 8.18 -18.53 -44.26
C ARG A 878 8.27 -17.01 -44.22
N THR A 879 7.26 -16.36 -43.64
CA THR A 879 7.22 -14.89 -43.51
C THR A 879 8.32 -14.39 -42.58
N VAL A 880 8.59 -15.08 -41.47
CA VAL A 880 9.72 -14.78 -40.57
C VAL A 880 11.06 -14.84 -41.33
N ARG A 881 11.27 -15.89 -42.14
CA ARG A 881 12.49 -16.03 -42.96
C ARG A 881 12.62 -14.93 -43.99
N ALA A 882 11.51 -14.52 -44.63
CA ALA A 882 11.50 -13.47 -45.65
C ALA A 882 11.81 -12.06 -45.11
N LYS A 883 11.56 -11.79 -43.82
CA LYS A 883 11.93 -10.52 -43.16
C LYS A 883 13.43 -10.35 -42.98
N ASP A 884 14.19 -11.44 -43.06
CA ASP A 884 15.65 -11.42 -43.17
C ASP A 884 16.40 -10.83 -41.96
N ILE A 885 15.76 -10.85 -40.79
CA ILE A 885 16.32 -10.44 -39.49
C ILE A 885 17.16 -11.59 -38.93
N THR A 886 18.31 -11.81 -39.55
CA THR A 886 19.19 -12.99 -39.37
C THR A 886 19.78 -13.12 -37.96
N MET A 887 19.94 -12.01 -37.25
CA MET A 887 20.40 -11.95 -35.85
C MET A 887 19.40 -12.50 -34.81
N TYR A 888 18.14 -12.78 -35.20
CA TYR A 888 17.14 -13.32 -34.27
C TYR A 888 17.22 -14.84 -34.19
N THR A 889 17.11 -15.36 -32.96
CA THR A 889 17.02 -16.81 -32.73
C THR A 889 15.78 -17.39 -33.41
N GLU A 890 14.68 -16.64 -33.44
CA GLU A 890 13.41 -16.95 -34.09
C GLU A 890 13.58 -17.13 -35.61
N HIS A 891 14.48 -16.36 -36.25
CA HIS A 891 14.79 -16.52 -37.67
C HIS A 891 15.49 -17.85 -37.95
N ILE A 892 16.44 -18.25 -37.11
CA ILE A 892 17.13 -19.54 -37.20
C ILE A 892 16.13 -20.69 -36.92
N ALA A 893 15.39 -20.57 -35.82
CA ALA A 893 14.42 -21.55 -35.36
C ALA A 893 13.27 -21.78 -36.37
N ALA A 894 12.81 -20.74 -37.07
CA ALA A 894 11.84 -20.86 -38.16
C ALA A 894 12.35 -21.79 -39.28
N GLY A 895 13.67 -21.79 -39.55
CA GLY A 895 14.29 -22.73 -40.48
C GLY A 895 14.15 -24.17 -40.02
N PHE A 896 14.45 -24.45 -38.75
CA PHE A 896 14.29 -25.79 -38.18
C PHE A 896 12.84 -26.28 -38.23
N GLU A 897 11.86 -25.43 -37.93
CA GLU A 897 10.44 -25.81 -38.03
C GLU A 897 9.99 -26.05 -39.47
N LEU A 898 10.45 -25.23 -40.41
CA LEU A 898 10.18 -25.45 -41.84
C LEU A 898 10.73 -26.79 -42.32
N ASP A 899 11.93 -27.16 -41.89
CA ASP A 899 12.52 -28.45 -42.24
C ASP A 899 11.75 -29.64 -41.64
N ARG A 900 11.18 -29.48 -40.43
CA ARG A 900 10.31 -30.50 -39.81
C ARG A 900 8.91 -30.60 -40.43
N LEU A 901 8.45 -29.51 -41.05
CA LEU A 901 7.15 -29.42 -41.72
C LEU A 901 7.21 -29.79 -43.20
N LYS A 902 8.39 -30.10 -43.76
CA LYS A 902 8.53 -30.72 -45.08
C LYS A 902 7.98 -32.14 -45.04
#